data_AF-A0A949PR54-F1
#
_entry.id   AF-A0A949PR54-F1
#
_cell.length_a   1.000
_cell.length_b   1.000
_cell.length_c   1.000
_cell.angle_alpha   90.00
_cell.angle_beta   90.00
_cell.angle_gamma   90.00
#
_symmetry.space_group_name_H-M   'P 1'
#
loop_
_entity.id
_entity.type
_entity.pdbx_description
1 polymer ?
#
loop_
_entity_poly.entity_id
_entity_poly.type
_entity_poly.pdbx_seq_one_letter_code
_entity_poly.pdbx_strand_id
1 'polypeptide(L)'
;MTTLPPNSPATPYPHLLAPLDLGFTTLKNRVLMGSMHVGLEEAPNGFERMAAFYAERARGGVGLIVTGGIAPNAAGRPMPGGAAMTTQAEADKHKIVTQAVHDAGGKICMQILHFGRYAYHPELVAPSSLKAPISPFSPQALTDEQVRQTIEDYAHAAALAQSAGYDGVEIMGSEGYLINEFIAAQTNQRDDAWGGSYENRIRFPLEIVRRTRERVGANFIIIFRLSMLDLVQGGSTQEEVVQLAQALEAAGVTILNTGIGWHEARIPTIATKVPRAAFAWVTEQLKGKVSIPLVATNRINTPDVAENVLASGQADMVSMARPFLADPEFVNKAAQGRAQDINTCIACNQACLDHTFGGKITSCLVNPRACHETILVPQPLPKKERVAVVGAGPAGLAFATEAAARGLDVTLFDAACEIGGQFNVAKQIPGKEEFYETLRYFGERLQQTGVTVQLGQRVSADDLVQAGFQQVVLATGIAPRLPEIDGITHPKVLGYLDVLRDKKPVGEKVAVIGAGGIGFDVSEYLLHEGESASLNKAKFFAEWGVDTTGSARGGVQPGHIGPMPRQVWLLQRKTSKVGDGLGKTTGWIHRTGLKNRGVHMLPGVQYRKIDDAGLHITVEGQEQTLPVDNIIICAGQDPNRELQAALQAQGVTVHLIGGADKAAELDAKRAIRQGTELGLRLGGAVENTKTEAAGAQQISISASKVSKNQSTSALPDMKTVSITLQDHIATVSLNRPDKANAMNLDMWQEIRQAFEWVDSTPEARVAVLQGEGKYFTAGIDLQMMLGLQSHIADDCEGRMREKLRRLILDLQDTLTSLERCRKPVLAAIHGGCIGGGIDLIACADMRYASSDAHFTIKEIDIGMVADVGTLQRLPKLIGQGITRELAYTGRVFGAQEAQQIGLVNRVFDTREQLYAGVREIAASIAAKSPLSIRGSKEMLNYARDHSVADGLNYVATWNAAMLQSDDLMAAMMASMAKQTPEFKD
;
A
#
# COMPACT_ATOMS: atom_id res chain seq x y z
N MET A 1 -26.52 -35.43 10.31
CA MET A 1 -25.53 -36.31 10.96
C MET A 1 -25.12 -37.39 9.98
N THR A 2 -24.01 -37.20 9.26
CA THR A 2 -23.37 -38.22 8.43
C THR A 2 -22.11 -38.66 9.17
N THR A 3 -22.12 -39.90 9.65
CA THR A 3 -21.01 -40.53 10.37
C THR A 3 -19.82 -40.69 9.42
N LEU A 4 -18.68 -40.08 9.78
CA LEU A 4 -17.39 -40.31 9.12
C LEU A 4 -17.00 -41.80 9.22
N PRO A 5 -16.41 -42.39 8.17
CA PRO A 5 -16.05 -43.80 8.17
C PRO A 5 -14.98 -44.14 9.23
N PRO A 6 -15.06 -45.31 9.88
CA PRO A 6 -14.11 -45.74 10.88
C PRO A 6 -12.88 -46.30 10.16
N ASN A 7 -11.86 -45.48 9.93
CA ASN A 7 -10.43 -45.84 9.73
C ASN A 7 -9.59 -44.68 9.15
N SER A 8 -9.95 -43.42 9.41
CA SER A 8 -9.00 -42.32 9.20
C SER A 8 -7.96 -42.35 10.34
N PRO A 9 -6.64 -42.27 10.05
CA PRO A 9 -5.65 -42.12 11.11
C PRO A 9 -6.01 -40.93 11.99
N ALA A 10 -5.89 -41.09 13.31
CA ALA A 10 -6.19 -40.01 14.25
C ALA A 10 -5.38 -38.76 13.88
N THR A 11 -6.08 -37.65 13.63
CA THR A 11 -5.44 -36.38 13.27
C THR A 11 -4.50 -35.92 14.39
N PRO A 12 -3.33 -35.32 14.09
CA PRO A 12 -2.42 -34.84 15.13
C PRO A 12 -2.99 -33.70 15.99
N TYR A 13 -4.10 -33.07 15.55
CA TYR A 13 -4.66 -31.88 16.17
C TYR A 13 -6.14 -32.06 16.56
N PRO A 14 -6.45 -33.03 17.46
CA PRO A 14 -7.83 -33.37 17.80
C PRO A 14 -8.59 -32.22 18.46
N HIS A 15 -7.94 -31.36 19.26
CA HIS A 15 -8.62 -30.24 19.92
C HIS A 15 -8.86 -29.09 18.94
N LEU A 16 -7.87 -28.76 18.11
CA LEU A 16 -7.98 -27.74 17.07
C LEU A 16 -9.15 -28.00 16.13
N LEU A 17 -9.35 -29.26 15.76
CA LEU A 17 -10.34 -29.69 14.77
C LEU A 17 -11.67 -30.11 15.40
N ALA A 18 -11.79 -30.09 16.73
CA ALA A 18 -13.04 -30.42 17.41
C ALA A 18 -14.11 -29.36 17.10
N PRO A 19 -15.35 -29.75 16.76
CA PRO A 19 -16.43 -28.80 16.60
C PRO A 19 -16.75 -28.07 17.91
N LEU A 20 -17.40 -26.90 17.79
CA LEU A 20 -17.90 -26.13 18.93
C LEU A 20 -19.38 -25.82 18.72
N ASP A 21 -20.20 -26.30 19.65
CA ASP A 21 -21.62 -25.98 19.69
C ASP A 21 -21.86 -24.64 20.41
N LEU A 22 -22.61 -23.74 19.77
CA LEU A 22 -23.02 -22.44 20.31
C LEU A 22 -24.52 -22.46 20.70
N GLY A 23 -25.14 -23.65 20.76
CA GLY A 23 -26.53 -23.87 21.12
C GLY A 23 -27.50 -23.73 19.95
N PHE A 24 -27.41 -22.64 19.18
CA PHE A 24 -28.25 -22.40 18.00
C PHE A 24 -27.53 -22.65 16.67
N THR A 25 -26.21 -22.82 16.70
CA THR A 25 -25.38 -23.15 15.53
C THR A 25 -24.09 -23.81 15.97
N THR A 26 -23.37 -24.45 15.06
CA THR A 26 -22.12 -25.17 15.34
C THR A 26 -21.01 -24.65 14.45
N LEU A 27 -19.85 -24.38 15.05
CA LEU A 27 -18.60 -24.12 14.32
C LEU A 27 -17.90 -25.45 14.03
N LYS A 28 -17.41 -25.63 12.79
CA LYS A 28 -16.81 -26.89 12.35
C LYS A 28 -15.50 -27.25 13.05
N ASN A 29 -14.81 -26.27 13.66
CA ASN A 29 -13.58 -26.45 14.44
C ASN A 29 -13.33 -25.24 15.36
N ARG A 30 -12.24 -25.28 16.14
CA ARG A 30 -11.87 -24.27 17.15
C ARG A 30 -11.05 -23.09 16.61
N VAL A 31 -11.06 -22.88 15.30
CA VAL A 31 -10.24 -21.85 14.64
C VAL A 31 -11.08 -20.67 14.18
N LEU A 32 -10.74 -19.49 14.70
CA LEU A 32 -11.26 -18.21 14.26
C LEU A 32 -10.21 -17.48 13.42
N MET A 33 -10.58 -17.03 12.21
CA MET A 33 -9.80 -16.06 11.45
C MET A 33 -10.04 -14.68 12.04
N GLY A 34 -9.02 -14.15 12.74
CA GLY A 34 -9.11 -12.89 13.45
C GLY A 34 -9.32 -11.72 12.50
N SER A 35 -10.07 -10.71 12.98
CA SER A 35 -10.34 -9.49 12.23
C SER A 35 -9.07 -8.84 11.69
N MET A 36 -9.12 -8.48 10.40
CA MET A 36 -8.05 -7.77 9.69
C MET A 36 -8.66 -6.75 8.74
N HIS A 37 -8.37 -5.47 8.96
CA HIS A 37 -8.66 -4.43 7.99
C HIS A 37 -7.63 -4.48 6.86
N VAL A 38 -8.04 -4.94 5.68
CA VAL A 38 -7.13 -5.29 4.58
C VAL A 38 -7.00 -4.19 3.51
N GLY A 39 -7.79 -3.13 3.62
CA GLY A 39 -7.86 -2.01 2.68
C GLY A 39 -8.63 -2.34 1.39
N LEU A 40 -9.29 -3.51 1.33
CA LEU A 40 -10.21 -3.85 0.25
C LEU A 40 -11.61 -3.28 0.51
N GLU A 41 -11.91 -2.98 1.77
CA GLU A 41 -13.17 -2.41 2.22
C GLU A 41 -13.46 -1.07 1.53
N GLU A 42 -12.42 -0.30 1.21
CA GLU A 42 -12.47 0.99 0.50
C GLU A 42 -11.99 0.92 -0.95
N ALA A 43 -11.53 -0.24 -1.43
CA ALA A 43 -10.95 -0.35 -2.77
C ALA A 43 -12.03 -0.42 -3.87
N PRO A 44 -11.74 0.07 -5.09
CA PRO A 44 -12.56 -0.23 -6.26
C PRO A 44 -12.67 -1.74 -6.48
N ASN A 45 -13.89 -2.23 -6.72
CA ASN A 45 -14.21 -3.67 -6.82
C ASN A 45 -13.71 -4.48 -5.59
N GLY A 46 -13.71 -3.82 -4.43
CA GLY A 46 -13.19 -4.38 -3.19
C GLY A 46 -14.01 -5.56 -2.68
N PHE A 47 -15.33 -5.53 -2.86
CA PHE A 47 -16.23 -6.59 -2.40
C PHE A 47 -16.04 -7.90 -3.16
N GLU A 48 -15.83 -7.87 -4.47
CA GLU A 48 -15.52 -9.05 -5.29
C GLU A 48 -14.18 -9.68 -4.86
N ARG A 49 -13.19 -8.83 -4.57
CA ARG A 49 -11.87 -9.26 -4.09
C ARG A 49 -11.95 -9.85 -2.69
N MET A 50 -12.72 -9.23 -1.79
CA MET A 50 -12.99 -9.75 -0.44
C MET A 50 -13.73 -11.09 -0.51
N ALA A 51 -14.70 -11.23 -1.42
CA ALA A 51 -15.42 -12.48 -1.63
C ALA A 51 -14.45 -13.62 -1.98
N ALA A 52 -13.55 -13.41 -2.95
CA ALA A 52 -12.53 -14.40 -3.29
C ALA A 52 -11.56 -14.67 -2.13
N PHE A 53 -11.08 -13.62 -1.47
CA PHE A 53 -10.17 -13.71 -0.33
C PHE A 53 -10.75 -14.58 0.80
N TYR A 54 -11.94 -14.24 1.30
CA TYR A 54 -12.57 -14.95 2.42
C TYR A 54 -13.07 -16.35 2.00
N ALA A 55 -13.56 -16.53 0.77
CA ALA A 55 -13.97 -17.84 0.27
C ALA A 55 -12.79 -18.84 0.19
N GLU A 56 -11.59 -18.40 -0.17
CA GLU A 56 -10.39 -19.25 -0.15
C GLU A 56 -10.08 -19.75 1.27
N ARG A 57 -10.24 -18.91 2.31
CA ARG A 57 -10.00 -19.30 3.71
C ARG A 57 -11.13 -20.18 4.26
N ALA A 58 -12.37 -19.93 3.87
CA ALA A 58 -13.50 -20.78 4.22
C ALA A 58 -13.31 -22.22 3.68
N ARG A 59 -12.91 -22.34 2.40
CA ARG A 59 -12.54 -23.61 1.75
C ARG A 59 -11.31 -24.26 2.39
N GLY A 60 -10.34 -23.43 2.80
CA GLY A 60 -9.15 -23.82 3.56
C GLY A 60 -9.40 -24.34 4.97
N GLY A 61 -10.68 -24.37 5.39
CA GLY A 61 -11.13 -25.06 6.59
C GLY A 61 -11.38 -24.17 7.81
N VAL A 62 -11.34 -22.83 7.69
CA VAL A 62 -11.58 -21.93 8.83
C VAL A 62 -12.97 -22.11 9.45
N GLY A 63 -13.04 -22.26 10.78
CA GLY A 63 -14.28 -22.47 11.53
C GLY A 63 -15.19 -21.24 11.57
N LEU A 64 -14.63 -20.07 11.84
CA LEU A 64 -15.34 -18.78 11.84
C LEU A 64 -14.43 -17.66 11.33
N ILE A 65 -14.91 -16.84 10.42
CA ILE A 65 -14.18 -15.69 9.88
C ILE A 65 -14.71 -14.39 10.50
N VAL A 66 -13.84 -13.44 10.81
CA VAL A 66 -14.23 -12.07 11.17
C VAL A 66 -13.64 -11.08 10.16
N THR A 67 -14.47 -10.18 9.61
CA THR A 67 -14.02 -9.15 8.66
C THR A 67 -13.07 -8.15 9.32
N GLY A 68 -12.45 -7.29 8.51
CA GLY A 68 -11.93 -6.00 9.00
C GLY A 68 -13.00 -5.14 9.67
N GLY A 69 -12.56 -4.22 10.52
CA GLY A 69 -13.45 -3.32 11.26
C GLY A 69 -14.18 -2.34 10.34
N ILE A 70 -15.50 -2.28 10.50
CA ILE A 70 -16.41 -1.42 9.72
C ILE A 70 -17.13 -0.49 10.69
N ALA A 71 -17.18 0.81 10.37
CA ALA A 71 -17.72 1.81 11.29
C ALA A 71 -19.25 1.74 11.42
N PRO A 72 -19.79 1.93 12.64
CA PRO A 72 -21.25 1.99 12.83
C PRO A 72 -21.84 3.34 12.39
N ASN A 73 -21.03 4.40 12.32
CA ASN A 73 -21.45 5.74 11.94
C ASN A 73 -20.28 6.55 11.33
N ALA A 74 -20.54 7.78 10.90
CA ALA A 74 -19.55 8.63 10.24
C ALA A 74 -18.36 8.99 11.14
N ALA A 75 -18.60 9.34 12.40
CA ALA A 75 -17.56 9.72 13.37
C ALA A 75 -16.65 8.55 13.76
N GLY A 76 -17.10 7.31 13.54
CA GLY A 76 -16.36 6.09 13.80
C GLY A 76 -15.45 5.62 12.68
N ARG A 77 -15.45 6.28 11.51
CA ARG A 77 -14.64 5.86 10.35
C ARG A 77 -13.14 6.04 10.64
N PRO A 78 -12.26 5.19 10.07
CA PRO A 78 -10.81 5.36 10.23
C PRO A 78 -10.30 6.67 9.63
N MET A 79 -10.91 7.11 8.54
CA MET A 79 -10.58 8.32 7.78
C MET A 79 -11.81 8.73 6.95
N PRO A 80 -11.86 9.95 6.37
CA PRO A 80 -12.99 10.35 5.53
C PRO A 80 -13.19 9.36 4.38
N GLY A 81 -14.42 8.86 4.21
CA GLY A 81 -14.75 7.85 3.20
C GLY A 81 -14.45 6.39 3.58
N GLY A 82 -13.85 6.10 4.74
CA GLY A 82 -13.58 4.73 5.21
C GLY A 82 -14.86 3.89 5.41
N ALA A 83 -14.77 2.57 5.38
CA ALA A 83 -15.94 1.69 5.38
C ALA A 83 -16.87 1.88 6.59
N ALA A 84 -18.18 1.86 6.33
CA ALA A 84 -19.22 1.92 7.36
C ALA A 84 -20.44 1.10 6.97
N MET A 85 -21.26 0.76 7.98
CA MET A 85 -22.51 0.01 7.84
C MET A 85 -23.67 0.85 8.39
N THR A 86 -24.10 1.84 7.62
CA THR A 86 -25.10 2.85 8.05
C THR A 86 -26.40 2.78 7.26
N THR A 87 -26.35 2.24 6.04
CA THR A 87 -27.50 2.16 5.12
C THR A 87 -27.69 0.76 4.54
N GLN A 88 -28.91 0.44 4.08
CA GLN A 88 -29.18 -0.82 3.39
C GLN A 88 -28.39 -0.96 2.09
N ALA A 89 -28.11 0.15 1.39
CA ALA A 89 -27.30 0.15 0.17
C ALA A 89 -25.83 -0.22 0.44
N GLU A 90 -25.29 0.14 1.61
CA GLU A 90 -23.98 -0.35 2.05
C GLU A 90 -24.06 -1.84 2.36
N ALA A 91 -25.06 -2.28 3.14
CA ALA A 91 -25.28 -3.68 3.49
C ALA A 91 -25.41 -4.61 2.26
N ASP A 92 -26.13 -4.18 1.22
CA ASP A 92 -26.34 -4.97 0.01
C ASP A 92 -25.03 -5.29 -0.73
N LYS A 93 -24.01 -4.43 -0.63
CA LYS A 93 -22.69 -4.69 -1.23
C LYS A 93 -21.95 -5.84 -0.54
N HIS A 94 -22.21 -6.09 0.74
CA HIS A 94 -21.58 -7.17 1.50
C HIS A 94 -22.14 -8.55 1.16
N LYS A 95 -23.33 -8.65 0.55
CA LYS A 95 -23.99 -9.92 0.22
C LYS A 95 -23.14 -10.85 -0.65
N ILE A 96 -22.34 -10.28 -1.57
CA ILE A 96 -21.43 -11.07 -2.41
C ILE A 96 -20.35 -11.77 -1.56
N VAL A 97 -19.90 -11.13 -0.48
CA VAL A 97 -18.86 -11.66 0.40
C VAL A 97 -19.42 -12.78 1.27
N THR A 98 -20.57 -12.55 1.91
CA THR A 98 -21.23 -13.54 2.77
C THR A 98 -21.65 -14.77 1.98
N GLN A 99 -22.26 -14.57 0.80
CA GLN A 99 -22.64 -15.66 -0.10
C GLN A 99 -21.42 -16.50 -0.51
N ALA A 100 -20.32 -15.88 -0.93
CA ALA A 100 -19.11 -16.61 -1.34
C ALA A 100 -18.50 -17.45 -0.21
N VAL A 101 -18.56 -16.96 1.04
CA VAL A 101 -18.10 -17.71 2.22
C VAL A 101 -19.04 -18.88 2.52
N HIS A 102 -20.35 -18.68 2.45
CA HIS A 102 -21.35 -19.71 2.68
C HIS A 102 -21.30 -20.82 1.62
N ASP A 103 -21.14 -20.45 0.34
CA ASP A 103 -20.95 -21.39 -0.76
C ASP A 103 -19.68 -22.23 -0.59
N ALA A 104 -18.66 -21.68 0.06
CA ALA A 104 -17.44 -22.39 0.44
C ALA A 104 -17.55 -23.18 1.76
N GLY A 105 -18.74 -23.24 2.38
CA GLY A 105 -18.99 -23.97 3.63
C GLY A 105 -18.34 -23.33 4.87
N GLY A 106 -18.17 -22.00 4.87
CA GLY A 106 -17.68 -21.22 6.00
C GLY A 106 -18.78 -20.46 6.73
N LYS A 107 -18.39 -19.79 7.84
CA LYS A 107 -19.19 -18.81 8.56
C LYS A 107 -18.42 -17.51 8.66
N ILE A 108 -19.11 -16.37 8.62
CA ILE A 108 -18.48 -15.06 8.72
C ILE A 108 -19.27 -14.09 9.58
N CYS A 109 -18.56 -13.37 10.45
CA CYS A 109 -19.07 -12.26 11.23
C CYS A 109 -18.47 -10.93 10.76
N MET A 110 -19.27 -9.87 10.80
CA MET A 110 -18.78 -8.52 10.52
C MET A 110 -18.25 -7.88 11.81
N GLN A 111 -17.02 -7.37 11.82
CA GLN A 111 -16.55 -6.57 12.95
C GLN A 111 -17.11 -5.15 12.87
N ILE A 112 -17.83 -4.72 13.92
CA ILE A 112 -18.25 -3.33 14.10
C ILE A 112 -17.19 -2.63 14.95
N LEU A 113 -16.54 -1.62 14.37
CA LEU A 113 -15.42 -0.90 14.99
C LEU A 113 -15.61 0.61 14.83
N HIS A 114 -15.67 1.33 15.95
CA HIS A 114 -15.57 2.79 15.98
C HIS A 114 -14.16 3.23 16.40
N PHE A 115 -13.45 3.94 15.53
CA PHE A 115 -12.03 4.27 15.73
C PHE A 115 -11.75 5.27 16.86
N GLY A 116 -12.78 5.99 17.34
CA GLY A 116 -12.69 6.83 18.54
C GLY A 116 -11.59 7.89 18.39
N ARG A 117 -10.78 8.09 19.43
CA ARG A 117 -9.68 9.07 19.39
C ARG A 117 -8.52 8.69 18.46
N TYR A 118 -8.55 7.51 17.85
CA TYR A 118 -7.57 7.06 16.85
C TYR A 118 -7.97 7.33 15.41
N ALA A 119 -9.19 7.81 15.16
CA ALA A 119 -9.60 8.15 13.81
C ALA A 119 -8.72 9.27 13.21
N TYR A 120 -8.46 9.22 11.91
CA TYR A 120 -7.59 10.15 11.19
C TYR A 120 -8.42 11.20 10.44
N HIS A 121 -9.36 11.83 11.13
CA HIS A 121 -10.18 12.95 10.63
C HIS A 121 -10.52 13.92 11.76
N PRO A 122 -10.78 15.22 11.49
CA PRO A 122 -10.98 16.24 12.54
C PRO A 122 -12.28 16.09 13.34
N GLU A 123 -13.26 15.36 12.80
CA GLU A 123 -14.56 15.09 13.45
C GLU A 123 -14.52 13.88 14.41
N LEU A 124 -13.33 13.38 14.76
CA LEU A 124 -13.20 12.24 15.65
C LEU A 124 -13.76 12.53 17.05
N VAL A 125 -14.38 11.52 17.66
CA VAL A 125 -15.05 11.62 18.96
C VAL A 125 -14.48 10.63 19.96
N ALA A 126 -14.61 10.96 21.25
CA ALA A 126 -14.12 10.16 22.36
C ALA A 126 -14.98 10.39 23.63
N PRO A 127 -14.79 9.61 24.71
CA PRO A 127 -15.48 9.87 25.98
C PRO A 127 -15.09 11.23 26.60
N SER A 128 -13.87 11.69 26.35
CA SER A 128 -13.33 12.97 26.84
C SER A 128 -12.39 13.57 25.81
N SER A 129 -12.19 14.89 25.83
CA SER A 129 -11.37 15.63 24.85
C SER A 129 -9.86 15.45 25.07
N LEU A 130 -9.38 14.20 25.07
CA LEU A 130 -7.99 13.82 25.31
C LEU A 130 -7.34 13.30 24.04
N LYS A 131 -6.40 14.07 23.48
CA LYS A 131 -5.65 13.71 22.28
C LYS A 131 -4.78 12.46 22.53
N ALA A 132 -4.85 11.49 21.63
CA ALA A 132 -3.94 10.35 21.62
C ALA A 132 -2.51 10.77 21.20
N PRO A 133 -1.44 10.25 21.83
CA PRO A 133 -0.05 10.50 21.44
C PRO A 133 0.32 10.09 20.02
N ILE A 134 -0.50 9.23 19.38
CA ILE A 134 -0.27 8.71 18.03
C ILE A 134 -1.17 9.37 16.97
N SER A 135 -2.13 10.21 17.39
CA SER A 135 -3.05 10.91 16.48
C SER A 135 -2.62 12.37 16.28
N PRO A 136 -2.77 12.95 15.07
CA PRO A 136 -2.57 14.37 14.87
C PRO A 136 -3.75 15.22 15.38
N PHE A 137 -4.94 14.64 15.53
CA PHE A 137 -6.18 15.36 15.87
C PHE A 137 -6.57 15.20 17.34
N SER A 138 -7.29 16.18 17.89
CA SER A 138 -7.88 16.12 19.23
C SER A 138 -9.36 15.74 19.11
N PRO A 139 -9.84 14.73 19.85
CA PRO A 139 -11.24 14.32 19.76
C PRO A 139 -12.19 15.31 20.42
N GLN A 140 -13.43 15.32 19.94
CA GLN A 140 -14.55 15.95 20.63
C GLN A 140 -15.13 14.99 21.68
N ALA A 141 -15.43 15.50 22.86
CA ALA A 141 -16.13 14.70 23.88
C ALA A 141 -17.60 14.49 23.48
N LEU A 142 -18.05 13.24 23.50
CA LEU A 142 -19.45 12.90 23.22
C LEU A 142 -20.39 13.49 24.28
N THR A 143 -21.55 14.02 23.87
CA THR A 143 -22.65 14.35 24.79
C THR A 143 -23.44 13.09 25.17
N ASP A 144 -24.24 13.13 26.26
CA ASP A 144 -25.13 12.00 26.62
C ASP A 144 -25.99 11.52 25.44
N GLU A 145 -26.55 12.47 24.68
CA GLU A 145 -27.37 12.15 23.51
C GLU A 145 -26.55 11.49 22.39
N GLN A 146 -25.34 11.96 22.13
CA GLN A 146 -24.46 11.34 21.14
C GLN A 146 -23.99 9.94 21.58
N VAL A 147 -23.82 9.71 22.89
CA VAL A 147 -23.55 8.36 23.43
C VAL A 147 -24.72 7.43 23.16
N ARG A 148 -25.96 7.87 23.45
CA ARG A 148 -27.18 7.09 23.17
C ARG A 148 -27.37 6.82 21.68
N GLN A 149 -27.16 7.83 20.83
CA GLN A 149 -27.24 7.66 19.38
C GLN A 149 -26.18 6.68 18.89
N THR A 150 -24.94 6.77 19.39
CA THR A 150 -23.88 5.82 19.02
C THR A 150 -24.26 4.39 19.41
N ILE A 151 -24.90 4.17 20.57
CA ILE A 151 -25.44 2.84 20.96
C ILE A 151 -26.46 2.34 19.93
N GLU A 152 -27.39 3.19 19.48
CA GLU A 152 -28.34 2.82 18.41
C GLU A 152 -27.62 2.49 17.10
N ASP A 153 -26.58 3.25 16.74
CA ASP A 153 -25.83 3.07 15.51
C ASP A 153 -25.14 1.69 15.49
N TYR A 154 -24.58 1.23 16.62
CA TYR A 154 -24.05 -0.13 16.74
C TYR A 154 -25.14 -1.20 16.55
N ALA A 155 -26.31 -1.04 17.16
CA ALA A 155 -27.42 -1.97 17.03
C ALA A 155 -27.98 -2.00 15.59
N HIS A 156 -28.06 -0.83 14.95
CA HIS A 156 -28.48 -0.67 13.56
C HIS A 156 -27.47 -1.29 12.58
N ALA A 157 -26.18 -1.03 12.76
CA ALA A 157 -25.12 -1.65 11.97
C ALA A 157 -25.15 -3.18 12.07
N ALA A 158 -25.46 -3.73 13.24
CA ALA A 158 -25.63 -5.17 13.42
C ALA A 158 -26.86 -5.73 12.69
N ALA A 159 -27.99 -5.01 12.70
CA ALA A 159 -29.17 -5.39 11.93
C ALA A 159 -28.93 -5.37 10.42
N LEU A 160 -28.17 -4.38 9.94
CA LEU A 160 -27.74 -4.29 8.55
C LEU A 160 -26.76 -5.42 8.18
N ALA A 161 -25.82 -5.77 9.06
CA ALA A 161 -24.98 -6.95 8.87
C ALA A 161 -25.81 -8.25 8.79
N GLN A 162 -26.82 -8.38 9.63
CA GLN A 162 -27.76 -9.51 9.55
C GLN A 162 -28.53 -9.51 8.22
N SER A 163 -28.99 -8.35 7.71
CA SER A 163 -29.67 -8.26 6.41
C SER A 163 -28.74 -8.52 5.20
N ALA A 164 -27.44 -8.32 5.38
CA ALA A 164 -26.40 -8.69 4.41
C ALA A 164 -26.02 -10.18 4.45
N GLY A 165 -26.61 -10.97 5.36
CA GLY A 165 -26.36 -12.41 5.46
C GLY A 165 -25.13 -12.81 6.26
N TYR A 166 -24.59 -11.94 7.12
CA TYR A 166 -23.55 -12.37 8.07
C TYR A 166 -24.14 -13.38 9.07
N ASP A 167 -23.32 -14.30 9.59
CA ASP A 167 -23.71 -15.23 10.68
C ASP A 167 -23.74 -14.56 12.06
N GLY A 168 -23.13 -13.37 12.15
CA GLY A 168 -22.99 -12.62 13.39
C GLY A 168 -22.22 -11.32 13.22
N VAL A 169 -21.93 -10.68 14.35
CA VAL A 169 -21.05 -9.52 14.44
C VAL A 169 -20.01 -9.68 15.55
N GLU A 170 -18.84 -9.07 15.37
CA GLU A 170 -17.87 -8.83 16.45
C GLU A 170 -17.94 -7.36 16.87
N ILE A 171 -18.28 -7.09 18.12
CA ILE A 171 -18.21 -5.76 18.73
C ILE A 171 -16.79 -5.57 19.24
N MET A 172 -16.07 -4.60 18.66
CA MET A 172 -14.68 -4.33 18.98
C MET A 172 -14.54 -3.48 20.25
N GLY A 173 -14.34 -4.14 21.39
CA GLY A 173 -14.27 -3.54 22.72
C GLY A 173 -12.86 -3.29 23.26
N SER A 174 -11.84 -3.29 22.39
CA SER A 174 -10.44 -3.42 22.80
C SER A 174 -9.47 -2.57 21.97
N GLU A 175 -8.16 -2.75 22.18
CA GLU A 175 -7.05 -2.10 21.47
C GLU A 175 -7.02 -0.55 21.56
N GLY A 176 -7.74 0.01 22.53
CA GLY A 176 -7.84 1.45 22.78
C GLY A 176 -8.77 2.20 21.84
N TYR A 177 -9.66 1.51 21.14
CA TYR A 177 -10.74 2.11 20.36
C TYR A 177 -11.91 2.56 21.24
N LEU A 178 -12.93 3.22 20.66
CA LEU A 178 -13.94 3.99 21.41
C LEU A 178 -14.52 3.25 22.64
N ILE A 179 -14.94 2.00 22.48
CA ILE A 179 -15.50 1.23 23.61
C ILE A 179 -14.46 1.04 24.72
N ASN A 180 -13.23 0.68 24.36
CA ASN A 180 -12.13 0.54 25.32
C ASN A 180 -11.78 1.89 25.97
N GLU A 181 -11.89 2.99 25.22
CA GLU A 181 -11.70 4.35 25.73
C GLU A 181 -12.75 4.72 26.80
N PHE A 182 -14.00 4.27 26.66
CA PHE A 182 -15.03 4.45 27.70
C PHE A 182 -14.70 3.63 28.96
N ILE A 183 -14.19 2.40 28.79
CA ILE A 183 -13.89 1.49 29.90
C ILE A 183 -12.69 2.00 30.74
N ALA A 184 -11.61 2.43 30.08
CA ALA A 184 -10.36 2.77 30.73
C ALA A 184 -10.43 4.14 31.43
N ALA A 185 -10.03 4.18 32.70
CA ALA A 185 -10.02 5.40 33.50
C ALA A 185 -9.02 6.45 32.97
N GLN A 186 -8.01 6.04 32.21
CA GLN A 186 -7.05 6.96 31.58
C GLN A 186 -7.71 7.88 30.54
N THR A 187 -8.74 7.40 29.84
CA THR A 187 -9.35 8.09 28.69
C THR A 187 -10.75 8.61 28.95
N ASN A 188 -11.42 8.07 29.96
CA ASN A 188 -12.75 8.51 30.37
C ASN A 188 -12.66 9.34 31.67
N GLN A 189 -12.68 10.66 31.51
CA GLN A 189 -12.68 11.65 32.60
C GLN A 189 -14.07 12.27 32.82
N ARG A 190 -15.14 11.57 32.40
CA ARG A 190 -16.51 12.07 32.55
C ARG A 190 -16.98 11.96 33.99
N ASP A 191 -17.86 12.87 34.38
CA ASP A 191 -18.54 12.94 35.68
C ASP A 191 -20.04 12.64 35.61
N ASP A 192 -20.52 12.19 34.44
CA ASP A 192 -21.90 11.79 34.18
C ASP A 192 -22.13 10.27 34.30
N ALA A 193 -23.29 9.79 33.85
CA ALA A 193 -23.67 8.37 33.93
C ALA A 193 -22.78 7.42 33.10
N TRP A 194 -21.86 7.95 32.29
CA TRP A 194 -20.96 7.19 31.43
C TRP A 194 -19.50 7.24 31.92
N GLY A 195 -19.19 7.90 33.04
CA GLY A 195 -17.85 7.94 33.64
C GLY A 195 -17.83 7.98 35.17
N GLY A 196 -16.65 8.21 35.73
CA GLY A 196 -16.41 8.09 37.17
C GLY A 196 -16.22 6.63 37.58
N SER A 197 -17.22 6.03 38.23
CA SER A 197 -17.13 4.65 38.75
C SER A 197 -16.99 3.62 37.62
N TYR A 198 -16.49 2.42 37.92
CA TYR A 198 -16.33 1.39 36.90
C TYR A 198 -17.67 0.97 36.31
N GLU A 199 -18.72 0.89 37.13
CA GLU A 199 -20.09 0.57 36.71
C GLU A 199 -20.61 1.53 35.64
N ASN A 200 -20.31 2.83 35.79
CA ASN A 200 -20.67 3.82 34.78
C ASN A 200 -19.81 3.71 33.53
N ARG A 201 -18.50 3.47 33.66
CA ARG A 201 -17.58 3.31 32.52
C ARG A 201 -17.93 2.11 31.64
N ILE A 202 -18.40 1.01 32.23
CA ILE A 202 -18.86 -0.18 31.49
C ILE A 202 -20.31 -0.10 31.00
N ARG A 203 -21.07 0.94 31.36
CA ARG A 203 -22.45 1.11 30.89
C ARG A 203 -22.54 1.17 29.37
N PHE A 204 -21.59 1.87 28.73
CA PHE A 204 -21.55 2.02 27.27
C PHE A 204 -21.44 0.68 26.52
N PRO A 205 -20.42 -0.18 26.76
CA PRO A 205 -20.36 -1.49 26.10
C PRO A 205 -21.56 -2.40 26.43
N LEU A 206 -22.07 -2.37 27.66
CA LEU A 206 -23.19 -3.22 28.05
C LEU A 206 -24.48 -2.83 27.35
N GLU A 207 -24.78 -1.52 27.23
CA GLU A 207 -25.95 -1.06 26.47
C GLU A 207 -25.80 -1.35 24.97
N ILE A 208 -24.61 -1.24 24.39
CA ILE A 208 -24.37 -1.67 23.00
C ILE A 208 -24.76 -3.14 22.82
N VAL A 209 -24.22 -4.05 23.64
CA VAL A 209 -24.51 -5.48 23.52
C VAL A 209 -26.00 -5.76 23.72
N ARG A 210 -26.62 -5.18 24.75
CA ARG A 210 -28.04 -5.38 25.05
C ARG A 210 -28.93 -4.96 23.88
N ARG A 211 -28.68 -3.77 23.32
CA ARG A 211 -29.45 -3.23 22.19
C ARG A 211 -29.20 -3.98 20.91
N THR A 212 -27.96 -4.39 20.64
CA THR A 212 -27.63 -5.27 19.52
C THR A 212 -28.37 -6.60 19.64
N ARG A 213 -28.31 -7.27 20.80
CA ARG A 213 -29.00 -8.55 21.04
C ARG A 213 -30.51 -8.43 20.88
N GLU A 214 -31.12 -7.39 21.44
CA GLU A 214 -32.55 -7.08 21.29
C GLU A 214 -32.94 -6.93 19.81
N ARG A 215 -32.10 -6.25 19.01
CA ARG A 215 -32.37 -5.97 17.59
C ARG A 215 -32.23 -7.18 16.68
N VAL A 216 -31.21 -8.01 16.88
CA VAL A 216 -30.86 -9.13 15.97
C VAL A 216 -31.45 -10.47 16.41
N GLY A 217 -32.04 -10.55 17.61
CA GLY A 217 -32.62 -11.76 18.17
C GLY A 217 -31.61 -12.74 18.76
N ALA A 218 -32.09 -13.89 19.25
CA ALA A 218 -31.28 -14.86 19.97
C ALA A 218 -30.32 -15.70 19.09
N ASN A 219 -30.70 -15.96 17.84
CA ASN A 219 -29.99 -16.88 16.93
C ASN A 219 -29.03 -16.15 15.99
N PHE A 220 -28.18 -15.31 16.56
CA PHE A 220 -27.18 -14.53 15.84
C PHE A 220 -25.91 -14.43 16.69
N ILE A 221 -24.75 -14.74 16.11
CA ILE A 221 -23.50 -14.75 16.88
C ILE A 221 -23.16 -13.30 17.24
N ILE A 222 -22.96 -13.03 18.54
CA ILE A 222 -22.35 -11.79 19.01
C ILE A 222 -21.02 -12.15 19.64
N ILE A 223 -19.93 -11.77 18.98
CA ILE A 223 -18.59 -11.82 19.54
C ILE A 223 -18.33 -10.48 20.21
N PHE A 224 -17.78 -10.45 21.42
CA PHE A 224 -17.23 -9.23 21.99
C PHE A 224 -15.72 -9.40 22.14
N ARG A 225 -14.95 -8.51 21.51
CA ARG A 225 -13.51 -8.52 21.65
C ARG A 225 -13.13 -7.68 22.87
N LEU A 226 -12.86 -8.36 23.97
CA LEU A 226 -12.62 -7.77 25.29
C LEU A 226 -11.14 -7.45 25.47
N SER A 227 -10.81 -6.21 25.87
CA SER A 227 -9.44 -5.89 26.26
C SER A 227 -9.15 -6.55 27.61
N MET A 228 -8.40 -7.64 27.58
CA MET A 228 -8.06 -8.38 28.80
C MET A 228 -6.71 -7.94 29.40
N LEU A 229 -5.91 -7.21 28.61
CA LEU A 229 -4.63 -6.65 29.03
C LEU A 229 -4.34 -5.37 28.23
N ASP A 230 -4.61 -4.19 28.79
CA ASP A 230 -4.53 -2.91 28.07
C ASP A 230 -3.08 -2.46 27.73
N LEU A 231 -2.09 -2.83 28.55
CA LEU A 231 -0.67 -2.46 28.40
C LEU A 231 -0.39 -0.94 28.36
N VAL A 232 -1.26 -0.16 29.00
CA VAL A 232 -1.10 1.28 29.21
C VAL A 232 -1.36 1.63 30.68
N GLN A 233 -0.71 2.68 31.16
CA GLN A 233 -0.90 3.16 32.54
C GLN A 233 -2.33 3.67 32.73
N GLY A 234 -3.07 3.10 33.68
CA GLY A 234 -4.48 3.49 33.90
C GLY A 234 -5.49 2.72 33.04
N GLY A 235 -5.06 1.62 32.41
CA GLY A 235 -5.95 0.59 31.86
C GLY A 235 -6.76 -0.15 32.93
N SER A 236 -7.35 -1.29 32.60
CA SER A 236 -8.21 -2.08 33.48
C SER A 236 -7.40 -2.95 34.45
N THR A 237 -7.96 -3.27 35.62
CA THR A 237 -7.44 -4.34 36.49
C THR A 237 -8.00 -5.70 36.08
N GLN A 238 -7.41 -6.78 36.57
CA GLN A 238 -7.92 -8.13 36.32
C GLN A 238 -9.35 -8.32 36.85
N GLU A 239 -9.66 -7.79 38.04
CA GLU A 239 -11.01 -7.86 38.64
C GLU A 239 -12.05 -7.13 37.78
N GLU A 240 -11.71 -5.94 37.28
CA GLU A 240 -12.55 -5.18 36.35
C GLU A 240 -12.82 -5.99 35.08
N VAL A 241 -11.79 -6.60 34.47
CA VAL A 241 -11.94 -7.45 33.27
C VAL A 241 -12.89 -8.63 33.54
N VAL A 242 -12.78 -9.29 34.70
CA VAL A 242 -13.68 -10.39 35.10
C VAL A 242 -15.12 -9.90 35.24
N GLN A 243 -15.33 -8.78 35.94
CA GLN A 243 -16.65 -8.19 36.14
C GLN A 243 -17.32 -7.84 34.80
N LEU A 244 -16.58 -7.22 33.88
CA LEU A 244 -17.08 -6.89 32.56
C LEU A 244 -17.38 -8.14 31.73
N ALA A 245 -16.52 -9.16 31.76
CA ALA A 245 -16.76 -10.41 31.04
C ALA A 245 -18.09 -11.09 31.46
N GLN A 246 -18.36 -11.16 32.77
CA GLN A 246 -19.59 -11.72 33.31
C GLN A 246 -20.82 -10.87 32.94
N ALA A 247 -20.70 -9.54 32.99
CA ALA A 247 -21.77 -8.65 32.61
C ALA A 247 -22.08 -8.73 31.09
N LEU A 248 -21.06 -8.89 30.25
CA LEU A 248 -21.21 -9.10 28.80
C LEU A 248 -21.89 -10.43 28.48
N GLU A 249 -21.52 -11.51 29.18
CA GLU A 249 -22.20 -12.80 29.09
C GLU A 249 -23.70 -12.65 29.42
N ALA A 250 -24.02 -12.02 30.56
CA ALA A 250 -25.40 -11.76 30.96
C ALA A 250 -26.18 -10.87 29.96
N ALA A 251 -25.50 -9.94 29.30
CA ALA A 251 -26.09 -9.08 28.26
C ALA A 251 -26.36 -9.81 26.94
N GLY A 252 -25.82 -11.02 26.76
CA GLY A 252 -26.11 -11.90 25.62
C GLY A 252 -24.98 -12.02 24.59
N VAL A 253 -23.72 -11.80 24.97
CA VAL A 253 -22.55 -12.18 24.14
C VAL A 253 -22.51 -13.71 23.96
N THR A 254 -22.20 -14.16 22.75
CA THR A 254 -22.05 -15.58 22.39
C THR A 254 -20.63 -16.08 22.58
N ILE A 255 -19.61 -15.27 22.25
CA ILE A 255 -18.18 -15.62 22.32
C ILE A 255 -17.39 -14.41 22.82
N LEU A 256 -16.44 -14.62 23.74
CA LEU A 256 -15.47 -13.59 24.11
C LEU A 256 -14.16 -13.83 23.36
N ASN A 257 -13.78 -12.85 22.52
CA ASN A 257 -12.48 -12.83 21.88
C ASN A 257 -11.51 -11.95 22.68
N THR A 258 -10.25 -12.33 22.74
CA THR A 258 -9.24 -11.61 23.53
C THR A 258 -8.64 -10.45 22.73
N GLY A 259 -8.58 -9.26 23.34
CA GLY A 259 -7.80 -8.11 22.89
C GLY A 259 -6.59 -7.88 23.81
N ILE A 260 -5.43 -7.58 23.22
CA ILE A 260 -4.16 -7.39 23.96
C ILE A 260 -3.46 -6.12 23.49
N GLY A 261 -3.28 -5.20 24.43
CA GLY A 261 -2.56 -3.94 24.28
C GLY A 261 -3.33 -2.90 23.48
N TRP A 262 -2.94 -1.64 23.63
CA TRP A 262 -3.44 -0.54 22.81
C TRP A 262 -2.45 -0.21 21.68
N HIS A 263 -2.92 0.50 20.64
CA HIS A 263 -2.02 1.07 19.62
C HIS A 263 -0.98 2.04 20.21
N GLU A 264 -1.29 2.67 21.34
CA GLU A 264 -0.38 3.54 22.10
C GLU A 264 0.64 2.79 22.97
N ALA A 265 0.40 1.50 23.25
CA ALA A 265 1.24 0.72 24.15
C ALA A 265 2.69 0.71 23.65
N ARG A 266 3.63 0.80 24.61
CA ARG A 266 5.08 0.74 24.34
C ARG A 266 5.66 -0.65 24.60
N ILE A 267 4.80 -1.65 24.59
CA ILE A 267 5.12 -3.07 24.71
C ILE A 267 4.66 -3.76 23.43
N PRO A 268 5.52 -4.50 22.71
CA PRO A 268 5.14 -5.14 21.46
C PRO A 268 4.18 -6.31 21.74
N THR A 269 3.08 -6.39 21.00
CA THR A 269 2.04 -7.42 21.23
C THR A 269 1.99 -8.48 20.12
N ILE A 270 2.50 -8.14 18.93
CA ILE A 270 2.31 -8.96 17.73
C ILE A 270 3.55 -9.17 16.86
N ALA A 271 4.59 -8.33 16.96
CA ALA A 271 5.78 -8.39 16.10
C ALA A 271 6.64 -9.65 16.34
N THR A 272 7.61 -9.94 15.46
CA THR A 272 8.47 -11.15 15.53
C THR A 272 9.19 -11.33 16.89
N LYS A 273 9.52 -10.24 17.58
CA LYS A 273 10.13 -10.29 18.92
C LYS A 273 9.23 -10.84 20.04
N VAL A 274 7.92 -10.93 19.82
CA VAL A 274 6.95 -11.44 20.81
C VAL A 274 6.92 -12.97 20.77
N PRO A 275 7.06 -13.71 21.87
CA PRO A 275 7.00 -15.17 21.81
C PRO A 275 5.69 -15.74 21.25
N ARG A 276 5.77 -16.96 20.69
CA ARG A 276 4.56 -17.68 20.23
C ARG A 276 3.59 -17.88 21.41
N ALA A 277 2.30 -17.61 21.16
CA ALA A 277 1.23 -17.65 22.16
C ALA A 277 1.61 -16.94 23.48
N ALA A 278 2.32 -15.81 23.41
CA ALA A 278 2.80 -15.10 24.58
C ALA A 278 1.65 -14.80 25.56
N PHE A 279 0.48 -14.41 25.06
CA PHE A 279 -0.62 -13.90 25.87
C PHE A 279 -1.76 -14.90 26.11
N ALA A 280 -1.60 -16.19 25.78
CA ALA A 280 -2.66 -17.19 26.00
C ALA A 280 -3.07 -17.33 27.48
N TRP A 281 -2.12 -17.12 28.40
CA TRP A 281 -2.37 -17.11 29.84
C TRP A 281 -3.32 -16.00 30.29
N VAL A 282 -3.46 -14.91 29.51
CA VAL A 282 -4.40 -13.82 29.81
C VAL A 282 -5.84 -14.32 29.63
N THR A 283 -6.10 -15.02 28.53
CA THR A 283 -7.41 -15.63 28.25
C THR A 283 -7.77 -16.69 29.29
N GLU A 284 -6.77 -17.48 29.71
CA GLU A 284 -6.92 -18.52 30.73
C GLU A 284 -7.50 -17.98 32.04
N GLN A 285 -7.20 -16.73 32.41
CA GLN A 285 -7.70 -16.12 33.64
C GLN A 285 -9.22 -15.98 33.72
N LEU A 286 -9.93 -16.06 32.60
CA LEU A 286 -11.39 -16.03 32.54
C LEU A 286 -12.02 -17.43 32.49
N LYS A 287 -11.22 -18.49 32.31
CA LYS A 287 -11.74 -19.87 32.33
C LYS A 287 -12.41 -20.15 33.67
N GLY A 288 -13.61 -20.73 33.62
CA GLY A 288 -14.43 -21.05 34.80
C GLY A 288 -15.13 -19.86 35.44
N LYS A 289 -14.90 -18.62 34.97
CA LYS A 289 -15.59 -17.41 35.46
C LYS A 289 -16.77 -16.99 34.59
N VAL A 290 -16.79 -17.48 33.35
CA VAL A 290 -17.88 -17.37 32.37
C VAL A 290 -18.13 -18.75 31.76
N SER A 291 -19.34 -18.96 31.23
CA SER A 291 -19.74 -20.21 30.56
C SER A 291 -19.61 -20.17 29.04
N ILE A 292 -19.62 -18.97 28.45
CA ILE A 292 -19.44 -18.77 27.01
C ILE A 292 -17.99 -19.04 26.55
N PRO A 293 -17.78 -19.50 25.30
CA PRO A 293 -16.46 -19.81 24.76
C PRO A 293 -15.49 -18.62 24.76
N LEU A 294 -14.23 -18.89 25.13
CA LEU A 294 -13.12 -17.93 25.10
C LEU A 294 -12.17 -18.19 23.93
N VAL A 295 -11.73 -17.12 23.25
CA VAL A 295 -10.79 -17.18 22.13
C VAL A 295 -9.43 -16.56 22.53
N ALA A 296 -8.36 -17.36 22.54
CA ALA A 296 -6.99 -16.85 22.72
C ALA A 296 -6.41 -16.33 21.39
N THR A 297 -5.57 -15.29 21.45
CA THR A 297 -5.00 -14.65 20.25
C THR A 297 -3.52 -14.31 20.43
N ASN A 298 -2.96 -13.62 19.42
CA ASN A 298 -1.61 -13.09 19.33
C ASN A 298 -0.51 -14.15 19.26
N ARG A 299 0.23 -14.13 18.14
CA ARG A 299 1.40 -14.99 17.87
C ARG A 299 1.12 -16.49 18.01
N ILE A 300 -0.11 -16.92 17.72
CA ILE A 300 -0.45 -18.31 17.43
C ILE A 300 -0.32 -18.45 15.90
N ASN A 301 0.67 -19.21 15.43
CA ASN A 301 1.01 -19.26 14.00
C ASN A 301 1.40 -20.65 13.47
N THR A 302 1.38 -21.69 14.32
CA THR A 302 1.51 -23.09 13.90
C THR A 302 0.40 -23.95 14.52
N PRO A 303 0.02 -25.06 13.88
CA PRO A 303 -0.98 -25.98 14.44
C PRO A 303 -0.58 -26.51 15.82
N ASP A 304 0.70 -26.83 16.04
CA ASP A 304 1.18 -27.33 17.34
C ASP A 304 0.96 -26.32 18.47
N VAL A 305 1.22 -25.03 18.20
CA VAL A 305 1.03 -23.97 19.20
C VAL A 305 -0.47 -23.79 19.48
N ALA A 306 -1.30 -23.83 18.44
CA ALA A 306 -2.75 -23.74 18.57
C ALA A 306 -3.33 -24.92 19.36
N GLU A 307 -2.92 -26.14 19.01
CA GLU A 307 -3.31 -27.38 19.69
C GLU A 307 -2.88 -27.35 21.15
N ASN A 308 -1.66 -26.95 21.46
CA ASN A 308 -1.18 -26.86 22.84
C ASN A 308 -1.99 -25.88 23.69
N VAL A 309 -2.38 -24.72 23.15
CA VAL A 309 -3.23 -23.74 23.84
C VAL A 309 -4.62 -24.34 24.16
N LEU A 310 -5.19 -25.10 23.23
CA LEU A 310 -6.50 -25.73 23.40
C LEU A 310 -6.44 -26.94 24.35
N ALA A 311 -5.46 -27.83 24.15
CA ALA A 311 -5.29 -29.05 24.94
C ALA A 311 -4.95 -28.76 26.41
N SER A 312 -4.24 -27.67 26.68
CA SER A 312 -3.96 -27.21 28.05
C SER A 312 -5.14 -26.47 28.70
N GLY A 313 -6.23 -26.24 27.97
CA GLY A 313 -7.45 -25.60 28.50
C GLY A 313 -7.35 -24.08 28.65
N GLN A 314 -6.33 -23.42 28.10
CA GLN A 314 -6.15 -21.97 28.20
C GLN A 314 -7.25 -21.18 27.45
N ALA A 315 -7.85 -21.78 26.42
CA ALA A 315 -8.97 -21.23 25.68
C ALA A 315 -9.82 -22.34 25.04
N ASP A 316 -11.03 -21.98 24.60
CA ASP A 316 -11.93 -22.88 23.87
C ASP A 316 -11.74 -22.82 22.35
N MET A 317 -11.18 -21.70 21.89
CA MET A 317 -10.85 -21.41 20.50
C MET A 317 -9.52 -20.63 20.41
N VAL A 318 -8.92 -20.63 19.22
CA VAL A 318 -7.79 -19.76 18.90
C VAL A 318 -8.12 -18.83 17.74
N SER A 319 -7.67 -17.58 17.87
CA SER A 319 -7.75 -16.55 16.84
C SER A 319 -6.41 -16.42 16.14
N MET A 320 -6.44 -16.56 14.82
CA MET A 320 -5.29 -16.36 13.95
C MET A 320 -5.69 -15.36 12.88
N ALA A 321 -5.05 -14.20 12.84
CA ALA A 321 -5.26 -13.21 11.78
C ALA A 321 -4.22 -13.41 10.67
N ARG A 322 -3.00 -12.92 10.89
CA ARG A 322 -1.89 -12.95 9.93
C ARG A 322 -1.51 -14.35 9.41
N PRO A 323 -1.63 -15.47 10.16
CA PRO A 323 -1.46 -16.81 9.60
C PRO A 323 -2.33 -17.08 8.36
N PHE A 324 -3.55 -16.54 8.27
CA PHE A 324 -4.41 -16.70 7.09
C PHE A 324 -4.10 -15.75 5.92
N LEU A 325 -3.30 -14.71 6.15
CA LEU A 325 -2.65 -14.00 5.05
C LEU A 325 -1.49 -14.84 4.50
N ALA A 326 -0.74 -15.51 5.37
CA ALA A 326 0.40 -16.33 4.98
C ALA A 326 -0.02 -17.65 4.29
N ASP A 327 -1.05 -18.32 4.79
CA ASP A 327 -1.55 -19.58 4.24
C ASP A 327 -3.07 -19.72 4.39
N PRO A 328 -3.85 -19.66 3.31
CA PRO A 328 -5.29 -19.90 3.38
C PRO A 328 -5.66 -21.35 3.71
N GLU A 329 -4.79 -22.32 3.43
CA GLU A 329 -5.02 -23.76 3.61
C GLU A 329 -4.55 -24.29 4.97
N PHE A 330 -4.25 -23.41 5.92
CA PHE A 330 -3.67 -23.75 7.23
C PHE A 330 -4.43 -24.90 7.93
N VAL A 331 -5.77 -24.81 8.00
CA VAL A 331 -6.57 -25.76 8.76
C VAL A 331 -6.66 -27.10 8.03
N ASN A 332 -6.88 -27.09 6.71
CA ASN A 332 -6.89 -28.31 5.90
C ASN A 332 -5.54 -29.04 5.95
N LYS A 333 -4.42 -28.32 5.84
CA LYS A 333 -3.08 -28.89 5.96
C LYS A 333 -2.87 -29.52 7.35
N ALA A 334 -3.29 -28.84 8.42
CA ALA A 334 -3.27 -29.40 9.77
C ALA A 334 -4.10 -30.70 9.85
N ALA A 335 -5.35 -30.67 9.37
CA ALA A 335 -6.25 -31.83 9.37
C ALA A 335 -5.68 -33.05 8.64
N GLN A 336 -4.92 -32.81 7.57
CA GLN A 336 -4.26 -33.84 6.76
C GLN A 336 -2.91 -34.30 7.33
N GLY A 337 -2.49 -33.80 8.49
CA GLY A 337 -1.18 -34.12 9.08
C GLY A 337 0.01 -33.53 8.30
N ARG A 338 -0.22 -32.44 7.55
CA ARG A 338 0.76 -31.77 6.68
C ARG A 338 1.17 -30.40 7.23
N ALA A 339 1.46 -30.30 8.52
CA ALA A 339 1.84 -29.03 9.14
C ALA A 339 3.17 -28.46 8.58
N GLN A 340 4.07 -29.34 8.12
CA GLN A 340 5.26 -28.95 7.37
C GLN A 340 4.96 -28.30 6.02
N ASP A 341 3.73 -28.35 5.51
CA ASP A 341 3.40 -27.68 4.24
C ASP A 341 2.89 -26.25 4.45
N ILE A 342 2.74 -25.82 5.71
CA ILE A 342 2.18 -24.52 6.06
C ILE A 342 3.20 -23.42 5.76
N ASN A 343 2.74 -22.39 5.06
CA ASN A 343 3.51 -21.16 4.88
C ASN A 343 3.37 -20.28 6.13
N THR A 344 4.22 -20.52 7.12
CA THR A 344 4.07 -19.92 8.45
C THR A 344 4.18 -18.40 8.43
N CYS A 345 3.28 -17.71 9.12
CA CYS A 345 3.43 -16.27 9.35
C CYS A 345 4.63 -15.99 10.27
N ILE A 346 5.61 -15.25 9.74
CA ILE A 346 6.82 -14.85 10.49
C ILE A 346 6.68 -13.57 11.32
N ALA A 347 5.45 -13.03 11.44
CA ALA A 347 5.14 -11.83 12.21
C ALA A 347 5.95 -10.55 11.85
N CYS A 348 6.43 -10.46 10.60
CA CYS A 348 7.26 -9.35 10.13
C CYS A 348 6.53 -8.00 10.06
N ASN A 349 5.20 -8.00 9.96
CA ASN A 349 4.31 -6.85 9.75
C ASN A 349 4.52 -6.03 8.46
N GLN A 350 5.56 -6.31 7.67
CA GLN A 350 6.01 -5.46 6.55
C GLN A 350 5.02 -5.31 5.38
N ALA A 351 4.24 -6.35 5.10
CA ALA A 351 3.29 -6.38 3.98
C ALA A 351 1.84 -6.28 4.43
N CYS A 352 1.55 -6.56 5.70
CA CYS A 352 0.22 -6.46 6.28
C CYS A 352 0.05 -5.13 7.00
N LEU A 353 0.36 -5.06 8.29
CA LEU A 353 0.15 -3.86 9.09
C LEU A 353 0.86 -2.62 8.53
N ASP A 354 2.13 -2.71 8.15
CA ASP A 354 2.86 -1.55 7.62
C ASP A 354 2.24 -1.02 6.31
N HIS A 355 1.56 -1.87 5.52
CA HIS A 355 0.78 -1.45 4.37
C HIS A 355 -0.52 -0.77 4.78
N THR A 356 -1.29 -1.36 5.71
CA THR A 356 -2.53 -0.75 6.21
C THR A 356 -2.28 0.64 6.81
N PHE A 357 -1.30 0.76 7.72
CA PHE A 357 -0.86 2.07 8.25
C PHE A 357 -0.13 2.96 7.22
N GLY A 358 0.13 2.41 6.04
CA GLY A 358 0.65 3.11 4.87
C GLY A 358 -0.40 3.53 3.86
N GLY A 359 -1.69 3.24 4.09
CA GLY A 359 -2.75 3.48 3.11
C GLY A 359 -2.63 2.61 1.86
N LYS A 360 -2.00 1.43 1.98
CA LYS A 360 -1.84 0.45 0.90
C LYS A 360 -2.68 -0.78 1.20
N ILE A 361 -3.13 -1.47 0.15
CA ILE A 361 -3.77 -2.77 0.29
C ILE A 361 -2.79 -3.74 0.99
N THR A 362 -3.32 -4.44 1.99
CA THR A 362 -2.59 -5.49 2.72
C THR A 362 -2.13 -6.58 1.76
N SER A 363 -0.99 -7.18 2.05
CA SER A 363 -0.47 -8.38 1.41
C SER A 363 0.30 -9.21 2.47
N CYS A 364 1.06 -10.22 2.06
CA CYS A 364 1.94 -10.98 2.93
C CYS A 364 3.33 -11.11 2.32
N LEU A 365 4.37 -10.98 3.17
CA LEU A 365 5.76 -11.12 2.73
C LEU A 365 6.02 -12.50 2.14
N VAL A 366 5.50 -13.55 2.77
CA VAL A 366 5.70 -14.94 2.36
C VAL A 366 4.62 -15.43 1.39
N ASN A 367 3.53 -14.68 1.21
CA ASN A 367 2.44 -15.00 0.29
C ASN A 367 1.96 -13.74 -0.46
N PRO A 368 2.59 -13.39 -1.59
CA PRO A 368 2.21 -12.20 -2.36
C PRO A 368 0.77 -12.24 -2.88
N ARG A 369 0.13 -13.42 -3.01
CA ARG A 369 -1.27 -13.56 -3.44
C ARG A 369 -2.28 -13.07 -2.42
N ALA A 370 -1.90 -12.90 -1.14
CA ALA A 370 -2.80 -12.44 -0.09
C ALA A 370 -3.46 -11.09 -0.47
N CYS A 371 -4.79 -11.05 -0.44
CA CYS A 371 -5.64 -9.94 -0.88
C CYS A 371 -5.56 -9.60 -2.38
N HIS A 372 -4.90 -10.44 -3.17
CA HIS A 372 -4.69 -10.32 -4.61
C HIS A 372 -5.09 -11.63 -5.32
N GLU A 373 -5.97 -12.43 -4.72
CA GLU A 373 -6.38 -13.75 -5.19
C GLU A 373 -6.98 -13.73 -6.60
N THR A 374 -7.68 -12.63 -6.95
CA THR A 374 -8.29 -12.41 -8.26
C THR A 374 -7.33 -11.81 -9.29
N ILE A 375 -6.15 -11.36 -8.87
CA ILE A 375 -5.15 -10.68 -9.71
C ILE A 375 -3.99 -11.62 -10.01
N LEU A 376 -3.47 -12.29 -8.97
CA LEU A 376 -2.37 -13.24 -9.05
C LEU A 376 -2.93 -14.66 -9.12
N VAL A 377 -3.45 -15.01 -10.29
CA VAL A 377 -4.10 -16.30 -10.55
C VAL A 377 -3.09 -17.29 -11.17
N PRO A 378 -2.75 -18.39 -10.49
CA PRO A 378 -1.88 -19.41 -11.07
C PRO A 378 -2.61 -20.18 -12.18
N GLN A 379 -2.03 -20.17 -13.38
CA GLN A 379 -2.53 -20.92 -14.54
C GLN A 379 -1.55 -22.02 -14.94
N PRO A 380 -1.99 -23.29 -15.09
CA PRO A 380 -1.16 -24.37 -15.60
C PRO A 380 -0.62 -24.08 -17.00
N LEU A 381 0.59 -24.58 -17.30
CA LEU A 381 1.24 -24.39 -18.59
C LEU A 381 1.12 -25.65 -19.47
N PRO A 382 0.87 -25.49 -20.78
CA PRO A 382 0.75 -26.61 -21.70
C PRO A 382 2.10 -27.23 -22.10
N LYS A 383 3.21 -26.50 -21.90
CA LYS A 383 4.56 -26.91 -22.29
C LYS A 383 5.53 -26.86 -21.11
N LYS A 384 6.41 -27.87 -21.06
CA LYS A 384 7.52 -27.95 -20.10
C LYS A 384 8.78 -27.32 -20.70
N GLU A 385 8.86 -25.99 -20.64
CA GLU A 385 10.11 -25.31 -20.99
C GLU A 385 11.13 -25.45 -19.85
N ARG A 386 12.41 -25.60 -20.19
CA ARG A 386 13.51 -25.69 -19.21
C ARG A 386 13.99 -24.32 -18.79
N VAL A 387 14.06 -24.09 -17.49
CA VAL A 387 14.53 -22.82 -16.90
C VAL A 387 15.58 -23.10 -15.84
N ALA A 388 16.74 -22.44 -15.95
CA ALA A 388 17.73 -22.43 -14.88
C ALA A 388 17.50 -21.23 -13.95
N VAL A 389 17.57 -21.45 -12.65
CA VAL A 389 17.48 -20.41 -11.62
C VAL A 389 18.80 -20.40 -10.86
N VAL A 390 19.50 -19.26 -10.86
CA VAL A 390 20.79 -19.14 -10.18
C VAL A 390 20.61 -18.32 -8.89
N GLY A 391 20.70 -19.00 -7.75
CA GLY A 391 20.54 -18.45 -6.41
C GLY A 391 19.27 -18.95 -5.71
N ALA A 392 19.42 -19.80 -4.69
CA ALA A 392 18.37 -20.30 -3.82
C ALA A 392 18.07 -19.35 -2.64
N GLY A 393 18.18 -18.04 -2.86
CA GLY A 393 17.63 -17.02 -1.96
C GLY A 393 16.10 -16.90 -2.08
N PRO A 394 15.44 -16.08 -1.25
CA PRO A 394 13.97 -15.97 -1.22
C PRO A 394 13.33 -15.63 -2.57
N ALA A 395 14.01 -14.85 -3.44
CA ALA A 395 13.51 -14.57 -4.79
C ALA A 395 13.54 -15.82 -5.68
N GLY A 396 14.67 -16.54 -5.72
CA GLY A 396 14.83 -17.74 -6.54
C GLY A 396 13.96 -18.88 -6.05
N LEU A 397 13.82 -19.05 -4.72
CA LEU A 397 12.91 -20.04 -4.12
C LEU A 397 11.46 -19.77 -4.52
N ALA A 398 10.99 -18.53 -4.37
CA ALA A 398 9.63 -18.15 -4.75
C ALA A 398 9.38 -18.38 -6.25
N PHE A 399 10.28 -17.94 -7.11
CA PHE A 399 10.18 -18.19 -8.55
C PHE A 399 10.15 -19.69 -8.86
N ALA A 400 11.12 -20.45 -8.35
CA ALA A 400 11.30 -21.85 -8.70
C ALA A 400 10.08 -22.69 -8.33
N THR A 401 9.54 -22.51 -7.11
CA THR A 401 8.39 -23.29 -6.66
C THR A 401 7.09 -22.90 -7.37
N GLU A 402 6.90 -21.62 -7.70
CA GLU A 402 5.69 -21.17 -8.43
C GLU A 402 5.74 -21.59 -9.91
N ALA A 403 6.89 -21.42 -10.56
CA ALA A 403 7.13 -21.84 -11.94
C ALA A 403 6.95 -23.35 -12.12
N ALA A 404 7.55 -24.16 -11.24
CA ALA A 404 7.44 -25.61 -11.29
C ALA A 404 6.01 -26.09 -10.98
N ALA A 405 5.31 -25.46 -10.03
CA ALA A 405 3.90 -25.77 -9.76
C ALA A 405 2.99 -25.53 -10.98
N ARG A 406 3.35 -24.58 -11.86
CA ARG A 406 2.65 -24.33 -13.12
C ARG A 406 3.05 -25.29 -14.25
N GLY A 407 4.15 -26.02 -14.09
CA GLY A 407 4.60 -27.06 -15.05
C GLY A 407 5.93 -26.78 -15.77
N LEU A 408 6.67 -25.72 -15.42
CA LEU A 408 8.02 -25.50 -15.97
C LEU A 408 9.01 -26.55 -15.43
N ASP A 409 9.97 -26.97 -16.25
CA ASP A 409 11.08 -27.81 -15.82
C ASP A 409 12.19 -26.92 -15.25
N VAL A 410 12.20 -26.79 -13.91
CA VAL A 410 13.06 -25.85 -13.20
C VAL A 410 14.26 -26.58 -12.60
N THR A 411 15.46 -26.08 -12.91
CA THR A 411 16.70 -26.43 -12.20
C THR A 411 17.19 -25.23 -11.39
N LEU A 412 17.26 -25.38 -10.06
CA LEU A 412 17.70 -24.37 -9.11
C LEU A 412 19.15 -24.64 -8.66
N PHE A 413 20.05 -23.70 -8.91
CA PHE A 413 21.45 -23.76 -8.52
C PHE A 413 21.72 -22.83 -7.34
N ASP A 414 22.59 -23.25 -6.41
CA ASP A 414 23.19 -22.34 -5.42
C ASP A 414 24.64 -22.76 -5.11
N ALA A 415 25.50 -21.77 -4.90
CA ALA A 415 26.88 -21.99 -4.51
C ALA A 415 27.02 -22.47 -3.05
N ALA A 416 26.04 -22.17 -2.19
CA ALA A 416 25.98 -22.67 -0.83
C ALA A 416 25.42 -24.09 -0.76
N CYS A 417 25.78 -24.83 0.29
CA CYS A 417 25.32 -26.21 0.53
C CYS A 417 23.90 -26.31 1.11
N GLU A 418 23.23 -25.18 1.38
CA GLU A 418 21.85 -25.10 1.87
C GLU A 418 21.09 -23.98 1.15
N ILE A 419 19.76 -24.12 1.02
CA ILE A 419 18.90 -23.06 0.50
C ILE A 419 18.77 -21.90 1.50
N GLY A 420 18.39 -20.72 1.01
CA GLY A 420 17.90 -19.61 1.83
C GLY A 420 18.63 -18.29 1.62
N GLY A 421 19.84 -18.30 1.08
CA GLY A 421 20.64 -17.09 0.86
C GLY A 421 20.70 -16.21 2.13
N GLN A 422 20.33 -14.93 2.02
CA GLN A 422 20.34 -14.00 3.16
C GLN A 422 19.38 -14.37 4.30
N PHE A 423 18.38 -15.24 4.09
CA PHE A 423 17.57 -15.75 5.21
C PHE A 423 18.36 -16.61 6.17
N ASN A 424 19.42 -17.29 5.72
CA ASN A 424 20.32 -18.02 6.61
C ASN A 424 21.12 -17.10 7.53
N VAL A 425 21.28 -15.83 7.15
CA VAL A 425 21.86 -14.80 8.01
C VAL A 425 20.79 -14.20 8.91
N ALA A 426 19.63 -13.83 8.35
CA ALA A 426 18.54 -13.19 9.09
C ALA A 426 17.95 -14.08 10.20
N LYS A 427 17.84 -15.40 9.98
CA LYS A 427 17.28 -16.36 10.96
C LYS A 427 18.10 -16.47 12.25
N GLN A 428 19.34 -15.98 12.24
CA GLN A 428 20.26 -15.99 13.38
C GLN A 428 20.18 -14.74 14.25
N ILE A 429 19.41 -13.73 13.83
CA ILE A 429 19.22 -12.50 14.59
C ILE A 429 18.21 -12.77 15.73
N PRO A 430 18.53 -12.43 16.99
CA PRO A 430 17.58 -12.53 18.09
C PRO A 430 16.27 -11.81 17.78
N GLY A 431 15.16 -12.53 17.87
CA GLY A 431 13.85 -12.01 17.48
C GLY A 431 13.49 -12.17 16.01
N LYS A 432 14.26 -12.95 15.23
CA LYS A 432 13.98 -13.35 13.84
C LYS A 432 14.06 -14.87 13.63
N GLU A 433 13.87 -15.65 14.68
CA GLU A 433 13.92 -17.11 14.61
C GLU A 433 12.79 -17.69 13.74
N GLU A 434 11.68 -16.97 13.57
CA GLU A 434 10.58 -17.38 12.68
C GLU A 434 11.01 -17.54 11.20
N PHE A 435 12.15 -16.97 10.77
CA PHE A 435 12.64 -17.16 9.41
C PHE A 435 13.09 -18.60 9.11
N TYR A 436 13.34 -19.43 10.13
CA TYR A 436 13.53 -20.87 9.95
C TYR A 436 12.29 -21.52 9.31
N GLU A 437 11.09 -21.06 9.65
CA GLU A 437 9.84 -21.61 9.11
C GLU A 437 9.68 -21.35 7.61
N THR A 438 10.08 -20.17 7.13
CA THR A 438 10.00 -19.87 5.69
C THR A 438 10.95 -20.76 4.89
N LEU A 439 12.12 -21.08 5.43
CA LEU A 439 13.07 -21.99 4.79
C LEU A 439 12.58 -23.44 4.81
N ARG A 440 12.01 -23.88 5.93
CA ARG A 440 11.31 -25.18 6.02
C ARG A 440 10.22 -25.26 4.95
N TYR A 441 9.36 -24.24 4.85
CA TYR A 441 8.28 -24.18 3.85
C TYR A 441 8.82 -24.32 2.42
N PHE A 442 9.83 -23.52 2.04
CA PHE A 442 10.40 -23.63 0.71
C PHE A 442 11.09 -24.97 0.45
N GLY A 443 11.74 -25.56 1.47
CA GLY A 443 12.30 -26.91 1.39
C GLY A 443 11.24 -27.95 1.00
N GLU A 444 10.09 -27.95 1.68
CA GLU A 444 8.97 -28.84 1.36
C GLU A 444 8.38 -28.53 -0.03
N ARG A 445 8.23 -27.25 -0.39
CA ARG A 445 7.70 -26.86 -1.70
C ARG A 445 8.60 -27.31 -2.85
N LEU A 446 9.93 -27.25 -2.71
CA LEU A 446 10.86 -27.74 -3.73
C LEU A 446 10.66 -29.25 -3.96
N GLN A 447 10.50 -30.04 -2.89
CA GLN A 447 10.22 -31.48 -2.98
C GLN A 447 8.88 -31.74 -3.67
N GLN A 448 7.81 -31.05 -3.26
CA GLN A 448 6.47 -31.22 -3.81
C GLN A 448 6.34 -30.83 -5.29
N THR A 449 7.07 -29.79 -5.70
CA THR A 449 6.99 -29.26 -7.06
C THR A 449 7.98 -29.95 -8.01
N GLY A 450 8.86 -30.81 -7.50
CA GLY A 450 9.82 -31.56 -8.31
C GLY A 450 10.93 -30.70 -8.92
N VAL A 451 11.23 -29.53 -8.33
CA VAL A 451 12.35 -28.70 -8.77
C VAL A 451 13.65 -29.50 -8.62
N THR A 452 14.47 -29.53 -9.67
CA THR A 452 15.81 -30.13 -9.58
C THR A 452 16.73 -29.15 -8.84
N VAL A 453 17.25 -29.53 -7.67
CA VAL A 453 18.08 -28.64 -6.84
C VAL A 453 19.55 -29.07 -6.88
N GLN A 454 20.45 -28.14 -7.19
CA GLN A 454 21.91 -28.34 -7.23
C GLN A 454 22.61 -27.34 -6.30
N LEU A 455 22.94 -27.79 -5.09
CA LEU A 455 23.60 -27.00 -4.04
C LEU A 455 25.11 -27.27 -4.02
N GLY A 456 25.87 -26.37 -3.41
CA GLY A 456 27.34 -26.46 -3.34
C GLY A 456 28.02 -26.26 -4.70
N GLN A 457 27.31 -25.69 -5.67
CA GLN A 457 27.76 -25.57 -7.05
C GLN A 457 27.71 -24.11 -7.49
N ARG A 458 28.89 -23.51 -7.65
CA ARG A 458 29.00 -22.21 -8.32
C ARG A 458 29.03 -22.45 -9.83
N VAL A 459 28.00 -21.98 -10.53
CA VAL A 459 27.86 -22.12 -11.99
C VAL A 459 28.42 -20.91 -12.74
N SER A 460 29.06 -21.15 -13.87
CA SER A 460 29.44 -20.14 -14.86
C SER A 460 28.38 -19.99 -15.96
N ALA A 461 28.51 -18.96 -16.81
CA ALA A 461 27.65 -18.81 -17.98
C ALA A 461 27.80 -19.99 -18.95
N ASP A 462 29.03 -20.47 -19.15
CA ASP A 462 29.33 -21.57 -20.06
C ASP A 462 28.72 -22.89 -19.57
N ASP A 463 28.75 -23.18 -18.26
CA ASP A 463 28.11 -24.38 -17.70
C ASP A 463 26.61 -24.43 -18.03
N LEU A 464 25.92 -23.29 -17.90
CA LEU A 464 24.48 -23.18 -18.15
C LEU A 464 24.15 -23.33 -19.65
N VAL A 465 24.96 -22.74 -20.53
CA VAL A 465 24.79 -22.86 -21.99
C VAL A 465 25.08 -24.29 -22.45
N GLN A 466 26.16 -24.91 -21.97
CA GLN A 466 26.50 -26.30 -22.29
C GLN A 466 25.44 -27.29 -21.79
N ALA A 467 24.79 -27.01 -20.67
CA ALA A 467 23.64 -27.78 -20.16
C ALA A 467 22.33 -27.56 -20.95
N GLY A 468 22.34 -26.67 -21.95
CA GLY A 468 21.24 -26.43 -22.89
C GLY A 468 20.15 -25.48 -22.39
N PHE A 469 20.41 -24.65 -21.37
CA PHE A 469 19.42 -23.69 -20.89
C PHE A 469 19.34 -22.46 -21.80
N GLN A 470 18.12 -22.14 -22.28
CA GLN A 470 17.85 -20.94 -23.10
C GLN A 470 17.21 -19.80 -22.30
N GLN A 471 16.69 -20.11 -21.11
CA GLN A 471 16.06 -19.17 -20.18
C GLN A 471 16.76 -19.30 -18.82
N VAL A 472 17.33 -18.20 -18.33
CA VAL A 472 18.00 -18.13 -17.03
C VAL A 472 17.39 -17.03 -16.17
N VAL A 473 17.02 -17.37 -14.95
CA VAL A 473 16.60 -16.42 -13.92
C VAL A 473 17.74 -16.22 -12.94
N LEU A 474 18.32 -15.02 -12.93
CA LEU A 474 19.33 -14.63 -11.96
C LEU A 474 18.66 -14.10 -10.69
N ALA A 475 18.78 -14.89 -9.63
CA ALA A 475 18.39 -14.58 -8.26
C ALA A 475 19.61 -14.57 -7.33
N THR A 476 20.77 -14.20 -7.88
CA THR A 476 22.14 -14.24 -7.31
C THR A 476 22.37 -13.32 -6.11
N GLY A 477 21.36 -12.55 -5.69
CA GLY A 477 21.42 -11.72 -4.50
C GLY A 477 22.28 -10.47 -4.67
N ILE A 478 23.12 -10.19 -3.67
CA ILE A 478 23.84 -8.91 -3.53
C ILE A 478 25.31 -9.14 -3.13
N ALA A 479 26.10 -8.08 -3.24
CA ALA A 479 27.40 -7.96 -2.58
C ALA A 479 27.33 -6.86 -1.49
N PRO A 480 27.92 -7.06 -0.29
CA PRO A 480 28.09 -6.00 0.69
C PRO A 480 28.89 -4.81 0.12
N ARG A 481 28.42 -3.58 0.35
CA ARG A 481 29.13 -2.39 -0.09
C ARG A 481 30.27 -2.03 0.87
N LEU A 482 31.46 -1.80 0.33
CA LEU A 482 32.58 -1.20 1.06
C LEU A 482 32.58 0.32 0.85
N PRO A 483 32.44 1.14 1.91
CA PRO A 483 32.51 2.59 1.79
C PRO A 483 33.96 3.06 1.60
N GLU A 484 34.14 4.16 0.87
CA GLU A 484 35.42 4.84 0.72
C GLU A 484 35.76 5.59 2.02
N ILE A 485 36.50 4.94 2.92
CA ILE A 485 36.98 5.50 4.19
C ILE A 485 38.48 5.21 4.27
N ASP A 486 39.28 6.19 4.67
CA ASP A 486 40.71 5.97 4.91
C ASP A 486 40.90 4.90 5.99
N GLY A 487 41.75 3.90 5.72
CA GLY A 487 41.92 2.73 6.58
C GLY A 487 40.80 1.68 6.53
N ILE A 488 39.93 1.65 5.52
CA ILE A 488 38.83 0.66 5.43
C ILE A 488 39.29 -0.82 5.44
N THR A 489 40.55 -1.10 5.11
CA THR A 489 41.15 -2.44 5.15
C THR A 489 41.84 -2.77 6.48
N HIS A 490 41.77 -1.89 7.48
CA HIS A 490 42.38 -2.08 8.78
C HIS A 490 41.85 -3.34 9.49
N PRO A 491 42.67 -4.10 10.27
CA PRO A 491 42.25 -5.35 10.92
C PRO A 491 41.04 -5.25 11.87
N LYS A 492 40.73 -4.04 12.35
CA LYS A 492 39.53 -3.76 13.16
C LYS A 492 38.23 -3.84 12.36
N VAL A 493 38.28 -3.72 11.03
CA VAL A 493 37.12 -3.67 10.15
C VAL A 493 36.62 -5.07 9.82
N LEU A 494 35.34 -5.31 10.04
CA LEU A 494 34.63 -6.53 9.67
C LEU A 494 33.38 -6.18 8.86
N GLY A 495 33.01 -7.01 7.89
CA GLY A 495 31.71 -6.95 7.24
C GLY A 495 30.62 -7.58 8.12
N TYR A 496 29.35 -7.21 7.91
CA TYR A 496 28.25 -7.84 8.64
C TYR A 496 28.16 -9.36 8.38
N LEU A 497 28.59 -9.84 7.22
CA LEU A 497 28.66 -11.29 6.93
C LEU A 497 29.79 -11.98 7.70
N ASP A 498 30.95 -11.33 7.88
CA ASP A 498 32.03 -11.88 8.71
C ASP A 498 31.56 -12.16 10.14
N VAL A 499 30.73 -11.27 10.69
CA VAL A 499 30.17 -11.39 12.03
C VAL A 499 29.03 -12.41 12.07
N LEU A 500 28.01 -12.22 11.22
CA LEU A 500 26.76 -12.97 11.33
C LEU A 500 26.84 -14.36 10.71
N ARG A 501 27.56 -14.53 9.60
CA ARG A 501 27.71 -15.81 8.90
C ARG A 501 28.96 -16.53 9.37
N ASP A 502 30.11 -15.87 9.31
CA ASP A 502 31.43 -16.51 9.52
C ASP A 502 31.87 -16.52 10.99
N LYS A 503 31.10 -15.88 11.88
CA LYS A 503 31.31 -15.88 13.33
C LYS A 503 32.70 -15.40 13.75
N LYS A 504 33.28 -14.45 13.01
CA LYS A 504 34.54 -13.84 13.42
C LYS A 504 34.40 -13.20 14.81
N PRO A 505 35.42 -13.33 15.69
CA PRO A 505 35.38 -12.72 17.02
C PRO A 505 35.17 -11.20 16.95
N VAL A 506 34.36 -10.69 17.88
CA VAL A 506 34.10 -9.25 18.03
C VAL A 506 34.33 -8.86 19.49
N GLY A 507 35.15 -7.84 19.72
CA GLY A 507 35.51 -7.32 21.04
C GLY A 507 34.36 -6.65 21.80
N GLU A 508 34.69 -5.95 22.89
CA GLU A 508 33.72 -5.38 23.83
C GLU A 508 33.12 -4.06 23.33
N LYS A 509 33.93 -3.22 22.66
CA LYS A 509 33.53 -1.91 22.13
C LYS A 509 33.42 -1.96 20.61
N VAL A 510 32.23 -1.67 20.09
CA VAL A 510 31.94 -1.87 18.66
C VAL A 510 31.26 -0.66 18.03
N ALA A 511 31.81 -0.18 16.90
CA ALA A 511 31.12 0.79 16.05
C ALA A 511 30.46 0.08 14.87
N VAL A 512 29.18 0.36 14.61
CA VAL A 512 28.43 -0.15 13.46
C VAL A 512 28.17 1.00 12.49
N ILE A 513 28.78 0.93 11.31
CA ILE A 513 28.63 1.95 10.25
C ILE A 513 27.44 1.57 9.35
N GLY A 514 26.37 2.35 9.42
CA GLY A 514 25.18 2.20 8.58
C GLY A 514 23.98 1.69 9.38
N ALA A 515 23.05 2.60 9.70
CA ALA A 515 21.88 2.30 10.52
C ALA A 515 20.59 1.96 9.75
N GLY A 516 20.73 1.19 8.67
CA GLY A 516 19.60 0.53 8.00
C GLY A 516 19.14 -0.73 8.74
N GLY A 517 18.23 -1.51 8.15
CA GLY A 517 17.72 -2.75 8.75
C GLY A 517 18.82 -3.72 9.23
N ILE A 518 19.85 -3.95 8.39
CA ILE A 518 21.00 -4.80 8.73
C ILE A 518 21.81 -4.23 9.90
N GLY A 519 22.02 -2.91 9.97
CA GLY A 519 22.77 -2.30 11.08
C GLY A 519 22.06 -2.45 12.41
N PHE A 520 20.73 -2.35 12.42
CA PHE A 520 19.91 -2.64 13.60
C PHE A 520 19.98 -4.13 13.99
N ASP A 521 19.90 -5.04 13.02
CA ASP A 521 20.01 -6.48 13.26
C ASP A 521 21.38 -6.88 13.82
N VAL A 522 22.47 -6.33 13.26
CA VAL A 522 23.83 -6.54 13.77
C VAL A 522 23.96 -6.00 15.18
N SER A 523 23.45 -4.79 15.44
CA SER A 523 23.49 -4.20 16.78
C SER A 523 22.72 -5.06 17.79
N GLU A 524 21.56 -5.60 17.42
CA GLU A 524 20.81 -6.55 18.25
C GLU A 524 21.61 -7.82 18.52
N TYR A 525 22.19 -8.43 17.47
CA TYR A 525 22.98 -9.65 17.58
C TYR A 525 24.18 -9.48 18.53
N LEU A 526 24.86 -8.33 18.45
CA LEU A 526 26.05 -8.05 19.26
C LEU A 526 25.76 -7.90 20.76
N LEU A 527 24.51 -7.61 21.14
CA LEU A 527 24.08 -7.37 22.52
C LEU A 527 23.50 -8.62 23.20
N HIS A 528 23.41 -9.74 22.49
CA HIS A 528 22.73 -10.93 22.97
C HIS A 528 23.71 -12.08 23.24
N GLU A 529 23.58 -12.65 24.43
CA GLU A 529 24.14 -13.94 24.81
C GLU A 529 23.02 -14.88 25.27
N GLY A 530 23.14 -16.17 24.95
CA GLY A 530 22.17 -17.19 25.32
C GLY A 530 20.82 -17.07 24.58
N GLU A 531 19.76 -17.53 25.25
CA GLU A 531 18.41 -17.60 24.67
C GLU A 531 17.78 -16.21 24.48
N SER A 532 17.23 -15.96 23.29
CA SER A 532 16.52 -14.73 22.97
C SER A 532 15.19 -14.61 23.74
N ALA A 533 14.82 -13.38 24.12
CA ALA A 533 13.52 -13.11 24.72
C ALA A 533 12.35 -13.51 23.81
N SER A 534 12.53 -13.55 22.48
CA SER A 534 11.49 -14.01 21.54
C SER A 534 11.17 -15.51 21.65
N LEU A 535 12.01 -16.29 22.31
CA LEU A 535 11.78 -17.72 22.57
C LEU A 535 11.37 -17.98 24.03
N ASN A 536 11.52 -16.99 24.91
CA ASN A 536 11.30 -17.13 26.34
C ASN A 536 10.30 -16.08 26.86
N LYS A 537 9.07 -16.53 27.14
CA LYS A 537 7.96 -15.67 27.61
C LYS A 537 8.33 -14.89 28.87
N ALA A 538 8.92 -15.54 29.87
CA ALA A 538 9.27 -14.89 31.14
C ALA A 538 10.32 -13.79 30.95
N LYS A 539 11.37 -14.06 30.16
CA LYS A 539 12.38 -13.07 29.81
C LYS A 539 11.78 -11.90 29.04
N PHE A 540 10.91 -12.18 28.06
CA PHE A 540 10.19 -11.14 27.32
C PHE A 540 9.36 -10.23 28.23
N PHE A 541 8.58 -10.80 29.16
CA PHE A 541 7.76 -10.02 30.09
C PHE A 541 8.60 -9.18 31.04
N ALA A 542 9.70 -9.72 31.55
CA ALA A 542 10.64 -8.97 32.39
C ALA A 542 11.26 -7.79 31.62
N GLU A 543 11.78 -8.02 30.41
CA GLU A 543 12.44 -6.98 29.62
C GLU A 543 11.49 -5.83 29.21
N TRP A 544 10.24 -6.16 28.90
CA TRP A 544 9.25 -5.18 28.45
C TRP A 544 8.34 -4.65 29.56
N GLY A 545 8.46 -5.16 30.78
CA GLY A 545 7.67 -4.68 31.92
C GLY A 545 6.20 -5.08 31.86
N VAL A 546 5.90 -6.31 31.44
CA VAL A 546 4.55 -6.88 31.54
C VAL A 546 4.39 -7.49 32.94
N ASP A 547 3.37 -7.05 33.68
CA ASP A 547 2.99 -7.70 34.94
C ASP A 547 2.14 -8.93 34.65
N THR A 548 2.66 -10.10 35.02
CA THR A 548 1.99 -11.40 34.84
C THR A 548 1.19 -11.84 36.06
N THR A 549 1.28 -11.11 37.17
CA THR A 549 0.60 -11.44 38.44
C THR A 549 -0.81 -10.85 38.53
N GLY A 550 -1.12 -9.85 37.71
CA GLY A 550 -2.40 -9.11 37.75
C GLY A 550 -2.45 -8.02 38.82
N SER A 551 -1.35 -7.75 39.52
CA SER A 551 -1.27 -6.77 40.61
C SER A 551 -1.30 -5.31 40.14
N ALA A 552 -0.79 -5.04 38.94
CA ALA A 552 -0.65 -3.70 38.38
C ALA A 552 -1.79 -3.39 37.41
N ARG A 553 -2.38 -2.20 37.56
CA ARG A 553 -3.42 -1.70 36.65
C ARG A 553 -2.88 -1.59 35.21
N GLY A 554 -3.62 -2.13 34.25
CA GLY A 554 -3.20 -2.20 32.84
C GLY A 554 -2.12 -3.25 32.56
N GLY A 555 -1.65 -4.00 33.57
CA GLY A 555 -0.65 -5.05 33.44
C GLY A 555 0.75 -4.54 33.08
N VAL A 556 1.10 -3.34 33.53
CA VAL A 556 2.40 -2.70 33.26
C VAL A 556 3.20 -2.49 34.52
N GLN A 557 4.50 -2.77 34.44
CA GLN A 557 5.50 -2.54 35.49
C GLN A 557 6.81 -2.03 34.86
N PRO A 558 7.78 -1.53 35.63
CA PRO A 558 9.09 -1.19 35.09
C PRO A 558 9.77 -2.40 34.44
N GLY A 559 10.28 -2.23 33.22
CA GLY A 559 11.05 -3.27 32.53
C GLY A 559 12.43 -3.48 33.17
N HIS A 560 12.93 -4.71 33.12
CA HIS A 560 14.22 -5.11 33.65
C HIS A 560 15.06 -5.78 32.56
N ILE A 561 16.21 -5.19 32.25
CA ILE A 561 17.19 -5.72 31.30
C ILE A 561 18.47 -6.03 32.07
N GLY A 562 19.01 -7.24 31.86
CA GLY A 562 20.27 -7.67 32.46
C GLY A 562 21.50 -6.91 31.94
N PRO A 563 22.70 -7.24 32.41
CA PRO A 563 23.94 -6.64 31.91
C PRO A 563 24.15 -6.95 30.42
N MET A 564 24.70 -5.98 29.68
CA MET A 564 24.99 -6.14 28.25
C MET A 564 26.43 -6.58 28.03
N PRO A 565 26.68 -7.52 27.10
CA PRO A 565 28.02 -8.07 26.85
C PRO A 565 28.94 -7.09 26.12
N ARG A 566 28.39 -6.05 25.47
CA ARG A 566 29.13 -5.11 24.62
C ARG A 566 28.59 -3.69 24.72
N GLN A 567 29.47 -2.74 24.44
CA GLN A 567 29.13 -1.34 24.20
C GLN A 567 29.09 -1.09 22.68
N VAL A 568 27.95 -0.62 22.17
CA VAL A 568 27.72 -0.45 20.73
C VAL A 568 27.41 1.00 20.37
N TRP A 569 28.06 1.51 19.33
CA TRP A 569 27.71 2.76 18.64
C TRP A 569 27.09 2.44 17.29
N LEU A 570 25.88 2.91 17.02
CA LEU A 570 25.18 2.76 15.75
C LEU A 570 25.17 4.09 14.99
N LEU A 571 25.89 4.13 13.87
CA LEU A 571 26.26 5.37 13.19
C LEU A 571 25.57 5.50 11.83
N GLN A 572 25.15 6.71 11.47
CA GLN A 572 24.71 7.02 10.10
C GLN A 572 25.12 8.43 9.66
N ARG A 573 25.33 8.61 8.35
CA ARG A 573 25.61 9.92 7.73
C ARG A 573 24.38 10.84 7.71
N LYS A 574 23.19 10.28 7.55
CA LYS A 574 21.94 11.06 7.48
C LYS A 574 21.72 11.76 8.83
N THR A 575 21.33 13.03 8.77
CA THR A 575 21.00 13.85 9.95
C THR A 575 19.64 13.51 10.55
N SER A 576 18.80 12.76 9.82
CA SER A 576 17.53 12.25 10.36
C SER A 576 17.74 11.31 11.55
N LYS A 577 16.68 11.08 12.32
CA LYS A 577 16.71 10.15 13.46
C LYS A 577 17.20 8.76 13.02
N VAL A 578 18.04 8.14 13.84
CA VAL A 578 18.53 6.77 13.59
C VAL A 578 17.36 5.77 13.62
N GLY A 579 17.23 4.98 12.57
CA GLY A 579 16.13 4.01 12.41
C GLY A 579 14.79 4.61 11.99
N ASP A 580 14.75 5.85 11.48
CA ASP A 580 13.52 6.50 11.00
C ASP A 580 12.90 5.76 9.79
N GLY A 581 13.72 5.17 8.94
CA GLY A 581 13.29 4.39 7.77
C GLY A 581 12.98 2.91 8.03
N LEU A 582 12.90 2.46 9.28
CA LEU A 582 12.46 1.10 9.62
C LEU A 582 10.94 0.95 9.43
N GLY A 583 10.43 -0.29 9.51
CA GLY A 583 9.00 -0.58 9.37
C GLY A 583 8.12 0.26 10.30
N LYS A 584 6.97 0.73 9.81
CA LYS A 584 6.10 1.68 10.53
C LYS A 584 5.68 1.14 11.91
N THR A 585 5.36 -0.15 11.99
CA THR A 585 4.85 -0.78 13.21
C THR A 585 5.91 -1.50 14.04
N THR A 586 7.13 -1.67 13.52
CA THR A 586 8.21 -2.42 14.19
C THR A 586 9.44 -1.58 14.50
N GLY A 587 9.68 -0.48 13.77
CA GLY A 587 10.85 0.36 13.93
C GLY A 587 10.99 0.94 15.35
N TRP A 588 9.87 1.27 15.99
CA TRP A 588 9.89 1.74 17.38
C TRP A 588 10.33 0.65 18.37
N ILE A 589 10.01 -0.61 18.09
CA ILE A 589 10.38 -1.76 18.93
C ILE A 589 11.90 -1.92 18.90
N HIS A 590 12.50 -1.91 17.71
CA HIS A 590 13.96 -2.03 17.55
C HIS A 590 14.70 -0.85 18.17
N ARG A 591 14.23 0.39 17.94
CA ARG A 591 14.85 1.58 18.54
C ARG A 591 14.77 1.57 20.06
N THR A 592 13.61 1.22 20.63
CA THR A 592 13.42 1.16 22.08
C THR A 592 14.26 0.04 22.69
N GLY A 593 14.27 -1.15 22.06
CA GLY A 593 15.06 -2.28 22.52
C GLY A 593 16.56 -1.98 22.59
N LEU A 594 17.13 -1.36 21.55
CA LEU A 594 18.54 -0.96 21.54
C LEU A 594 18.82 0.20 22.51
N LYS A 595 17.93 1.19 22.61
CA LYS A 595 18.09 2.31 23.55
C LYS A 595 18.10 1.82 25.00
N ASN A 596 17.20 0.92 25.37
CA ASN A 596 17.12 0.37 26.72
C ASN A 596 18.34 -0.51 27.06
N ARG A 597 19.06 -1.01 26.04
CA ARG A 597 20.34 -1.73 26.16
C ARG A 597 21.57 -0.82 26.07
N GLY A 598 21.39 0.51 26.10
CA GLY A 598 22.49 1.46 26.17
C GLY A 598 23.26 1.70 24.85
N VAL A 599 22.67 1.37 23.69
CA VAL A 599 23.29 1.65 22.39
C VAL A 599 23.37 3.15 22.11
N HIS A 600 24.55 3.62 21.73
CA HIS A 600 24.80 5.01 21.33
C HIS A 600 24.42 5.21 19.86
N MET A 601 23.27 5.81 19.59
CA MET A 601 22.79 6.06 18.23
C MET A 601 23.18 7.46 17.76
N LEU A 602 24.09 7.57 16.78
CA LEU A 602 24.62 8.85 16.29
C LEU A 602 24.22 9.10 14.82
N PRO A 603 23.34 10.09 14.55
CA PRO A 603 23.09 10.59 13.21
C PRO A 603 24.11 11.66 12.79
N GLY A 604 24.10 12.06 11.52
CA GLY A 604 24.91 13.17 11.01
C GLY A 604 26.42 12.95 11.03
N VAL A 605 26.86 11.70 11.09
CA VAL A 605 28.27 11.34 11.27
C VAL A 605 29.04 11.46 9.96
N GLN A 606 30.18 12.13 9.98
CA GLN A 606 31.19 12.06 8.91
C GLN A 606 32.33 11.13 9.35
N TYR A 607 32.63 10.10 8.56
CA TYR A 607 33.72 9.17 8.83
C TYR A 607 35.02 9.75 8.26
N ARG A 608 36.07 9.87 9.09
CA ARG A 608 37.36 10.44 8.68
C ARG A 608 38.34 9.36 8.28
N LYS A 609 38.76 8.54 9.25
CA LYS A 609 39.72 7.47 9.06
C LYS A 609 39.57 6.37 10.11
N ILE A 610 40.21 5.24 9.86
CA ILE A 610 40.28 4.08 10.74
C ILE A 610 41.75 3.74 10.97
N ASP A 611 42.16 3.64 12.23
CA ASP A 611 43.52 3.23 12.62
C ASP A 611 43.50 2.47 13.96
N ASP A 612 44.68 2.24 14.55
CA ASP A 612 44.84 1.52 15.82
C ASP A 612 44.09 2.17 16.99
N ALA A 613 43.91 3.49 16.97
CA ALA A 613 43.16 4.21 18.01
C ALA A 613 41.64 4.01 17.89
N GLY A 614 41.14 3.58 16.73
CA GLY A 614 39.72 3.26 16.50
C GLY A 614 39.12 4.00 15.30
N LEU A 615 37.86 4.41 15.43
CA LEU A 615 37.12 5.11 14.37
C LEU A 615 37.11 6.62 14.63
N HIS A 616 37.74 7.39 13.74
CA HIS A 616 37.75 8.85 13.80
C HIS A 616 36.54 9.40 13.04
N ILE A 617 35.73 10.21 13.73
CA ILE A 617 34.51 10.79 13.17
C ILE A 617 34.39 12.28 13.47
N THR A 618 33.55 12.95 12.69
CA THR A 618 33.06 14.30 13.01
C THR A 618 31.54 14.26 13.17
N VAL A 619 31.02 14.86 14.24
CA VAL A 619 29.58 15.04 14.48
C VAL A 619 29.36 16.50 14.83
N GLU A 620 28.45 17.18 14.11
CA GLU A 620 28.17 18.61 14.31
C GLU A 620 29.43 19.51 14.27
N GLY A 621 30.40 19.15 13.43
CA GLY A 621 31.67 19.87 13.30
C GLY A 621 32.71 19.57 14.39
N GLN A 622 32.37 18.78 15.42
CA GLN A 622 33.30 18.36 16.46
C GLN A 622 33.96 17.03 16.11
N GLU A 623 35.29 16.99 16.14
CA GLU A 623 36.07 15.77 15.96
C GLU A 623 36.07 14.92 17.23
N GLN A 624 35.92 13.61 17.07
CA GLN A 624 35.99 12.63 18.14
C GLN A 624 36.55 11.31 17.62
N THR A 625 37.29 10.60 18.46
CA THR A 625 37.77 9.24 18.18
C THR A 625 36.99 8.27 19.05
N LEU A 626 36.32 7.30 18.43
CA LEU A 626 35.65 6.21 19.14
C LEU A 626 36.68 5.08 19.36
N PRO A 627 37.11 4.80 20.61
CA PRO A 627 38.13 3.80 20.91
C PRO A 627 37.52 2.39 20.90
N VAL A 628 37.24 1.89 19.71
CA VAL A 628 36.55 0.62 19.48
C VAL A 628 37.52 -0.52 19.13
N ASP A 629 37.15 -1.72 19.55
CA ASP A 629 37.88 -2.94 19.25
C ASP A 629 37.61 -3.36 17.81
N ASN A 630 36.36 -3.21 17.35
CA ASN A 630 35.94 -3.54 15.99
C ASN A 630 34.99 -2.50 15.38
N ILE A 631 35.00 -2.43 14.06
CA ILE A 631 34.13 -1.58 13.24
C ILE A 631 33.39 -2.48 12.24
N ILE A 632 32.06 -2.55 12.35
CA ILE A 632 31.24 -3.42 11.51
C ILE A 632 30.58 -2.62 10.39
N ILE A 633 30.83 -3.01 9.14
CA ILE A 633 30.33 -2.30 7.95
C ILE A 633 28.96 -2.84 7.56
N CYS A 634 27.94 -1.98 7.68
CA CYS A 634 26.55 -2.18 7.26
C CYS A 634 26.10 -1.07 6.28
N ALA A 635 27.01 -0.63 5.39
CA ALA A 635 26.89 0.59 4.61
C ALA A 635 26.03 0.48 3.33
N GLY A 636 25.27 -0.61 3.17
CA GLY A 636 24.45 -0.89 2.00
C GLY A 636 24.90 -2.14 1.23
N GLN A 637 24.26 -2.36 0.09
CA GLN A 637 24.41 -3.55 -0.74
C GLN A 637 24.34 -3.16 -2.21
N ASP A 638 25.04 -3.89 -3.07
CA ASP A 638 25.05 -3.72 -4.52
C ASP A 638 24.53 -4.99 -5.22
N PRO A 639 23.84 -4.89 -6.36
CA PRO A 639 23.33 -6.06 -7.09
C PRO A 639 24.46 -6.98 -7.55
N ASN A 640 24.32 -8.29 -7.37
CA ASN A 640 25.27 -9.26 -7.93
C ASN A 640 24.78 -9.75 -9.30
N ARG A 641 25.39 -9.27 -10.39
CA ARG A 641 25.00 -9.56 -11.79
C ARG A 641 26.11 -10.17 -12.64
N GLU A 642 27.10 -10.80 -12.01
CA GLU A 642 28.33 -11.32 -12.66
C GLU A 642 28.05 -12.13 -13.95
N LEU A 643 27.00 -12.97 -13.95
CA LEU A 643 26.67 -13.85 -15.09
C LEU A 643 25.90 -13.17 -16.24
N GLN A 644 25.32 -11.99 -16.01
CA GLN A 644 24.33 -11.42 -16.92
C GLN A 644 24.87 -11.17 -18.33
N ALA A 645 25.97 -10.42 -18.44
CA ALA A 645 26.52 -10.01 -19.73
C ALA A 645 27.02 -11.21 -20.55
N ALA A 646 27.66 -12.18 -19.89
CA ALA A 646 28.18 -13.38 -20.54
C ALA A 646 27.05 -14.29 -21.08
N LEU A 647 25.97 -14.47 -20.32
CA LEU A 647 24.80 -15.22 -20.78
C LEU A 647 24.11 -14.56 -21.97
N GLN A 648 23.90 -13.24 -21.91
CA GLN A 648 23.28 -12.47 -23.00
C GLN A 648 24.12 -12.50 -24.28
N ALA A 649 25.45 -12.42 -24.16
CA ALA A 649 26.36 -12.52 -25.31
C ALA A 649 26.28 -13.88 -26.02
N GLN A 650 25.84 -14.94 -25.32
CA GLN A 650 25.63 -16.28 -25.87
C GLN A 650 24.17 -16.55 -26.29
N GLY A 651 23.31 -15.51 -26.34
CA GLY A 651 21.94 -15.62 -26.83
C GLY A 651 20.94 -16.19 -25.81
N VAL A 652 21.32 -16.32 -24.53
CA VAL A 652 20.42 -16.77 -23.45
C VAL A 652 19.52 -15.62 -23.01
N THR A 653 18.23 -15.89 -22.83
CA THR A 653 17.30 -14.92 -22.25
C THR A 653 17.50 -14.88 -20.73
N VAL A 654 17.82 -13.70 -20.20
CA VAL A 654 18.10 -13.50 -18.77
C VAL A 654 17.02 -12.67 -18.10
N HIS A 655 16.47 -13.16 -16.99
CA HIS A 655 15.55 -12.44 -16.11
C HIS A 655 16.25 -12.12 -14.80
N LEU A 656 16.08 -10.90 -14.27
CA LEU A 656 16.63 -10.50 -12.97
C LEU A 656 15.50 -10.42 -11.94
N ILE A 657 15.70 -10.99 -10.76
CA ILE A 657 14.76 -10.87 -9.63
C ILE A 657 15.48 -10.65 -8.30
N GLY A 658 14.80 -9.99 -7.37
CA GLY A 658 15.31 -9.74 -6.03
C GLY A 658 16.55 -8.86 -6.02
N GLY A 659 17.58 -9.26 -5.28
CA GLY A 659 18.78 -8.46 -5.10
C GLY A 659 19.62 -8.31 -6.36
N ALA A 660 19.59 -9.30 -7.25
CA ALA A 660 20.27 -9.25 -8.54
C ALA A 660 19.67 -8.18 -9.44
N ASP A 661 18.36 -7.92 -9.31
CA ASP A 661 17.68 -6.83 -9.98
C ASP A 661 18.02 -5.48 -9.33
N LYS A 662 17.68 -5.25 -8.05
CA LYS A 662 18.02 -3.97 -7.40
C LYS A 662 18.18 -4.14 -5.90
N ALA A 663 19.36 -3.78 -5.39
CA ALA A 663 19.74 -3.90 -3.99
C ALA A 663 19.32 -2.69 -3.12
N ALA A 664 19.12 -1.51 -3.73
CA ALA A 664 18.68 -0.32 -3.01
C ALA A 664 17.28 -0.54 -2.43
N GLU A 665 17.16 -0.43 -1.10
CA GLU A 665 15.91 -0.66 -0.35
C GLU A 665 15.29 -2.06 -0.58
N LEU A 666 16.11 -3.04 -0.96
CA LEU A 666 15.65 -4.42 -1.13
C LEU A 666 15.32 -5.02 0.24
N ASP A 667 14.07 -5.45 0.38
CA ASP A 667 13.64 -6.33 1.44
C ASP A 667 13.16 -7.68 0.86
N ALA A 668 12.95 -8.65 1.74
CA ALA A 668 12.50 -9.97 1.34
C ALA A 668 11.06 -9.98 0.79
N LYS A 669 10.24 -8.99 1.18
CA LYS A 669 8.90 -8.79 0.63
C LYS A 669 8.98 -8.54 -0.88
N ARG A 670 9.86 -7.64 -1.32
CA ARG A 670 10.08 -7.40 -2.75
C ARG A 670 10.67 -8.61 -3.45
N ALA A 671 11.65 -9.27 -2.84
CA ALA A 671 12.31 -10.45 -3.42
C ALA A 671 11.31 -11.59 -3.71
N ILE A 672 10.50 -11.99 -2.72
CA ILE A 672 9.49 -13.05 -2.87
C ILE A 672 8.40 -12.63 -3.84
N ARG A 673 7.93 -11.38 -3.78
CA ARG A 673 6.94 -10.86 -4.71
C ARG A 673 7.41 -10.92 -6.16
N GLN A 674 8.60 -10.41 -6.47
CA GLN A 674 9.14 -10.45 -7.83
C GLN A 674 9.34 -11.89 -8.33
N GLY A 675 9.83 -12.79 -7.46
CA GLY A 675 9.96 -14.21 -7.80
C GLY A 675 8.62 -14.84 -8.13
N THR A 676 7.61 -14.60 -7.29
CA THR A 676 6.24 -15.09 -7.48
C THR A 676 5.62 -14.54 -8.76
N GLU A 677 5.63 -13.22 -8.97
CA GLU A 677 5.07 -12.58 -10.17
C GLU A 677 5.73 -13.08 -11.46
N LEU A 678 7.06 -13.27 -11.46
CA LEU A 678 7.75 -13.87 -12.61
C LEU A 678 7.36 -15.34 -12.79
N GLY A 679 7.27 -16.12 -11.71
CA GLY A 679 6.87 -17.52 -11.73
C GLY A 679 5.46 -17.72 -12.27
N LEU A 680 4.55 -16.79 -11.99
CA LEU A 680 3.16 -16.80 -12.46
C LEU A 680 2.97 -16.32 -13.92
N ARG A 681 3.95 -15.61 -14.50
CA ARG A 681 3.84 -15.09 -15.89
C ARG A 681 4.69 -15.83 -16.93
N LEU A 682 5.86 -16.38 -16.54
CA LEU A 682 6.78 -17.01 -17.48
C LEU A 682 6.17 -18.26 -18.12
N GLY A 683 6.41 -18.49 -19.41
CA GLY A 683 5.95 -19.66 -20.19
C GLY A 683 4.48 -19.64 -20.63
N GLY A 684 3.67 -18.65 -20.19
CA GLY A 684 2.29 -18.50 -20.64
C GLY A 684 2.21 -17.81 -22.00
N ALA A 685 1.16 -18.10 -22.79
CA ALA A 685 0.77 -17.18 -23.86
C ALA A 685 0.44 -15.84 -23.19
N VAL A 686 1.13 -14.78 -23.59
CA VAL A 686 0.73 -13.43 -23.21
C VAL A 686 -0.57 -13.15 -23.98
N GLU A 687 -1.69 -13.61 -23.44
CA GLU A 687 -2.95 -12.93 -23.71
C GLU A 687 -2.80 -11.55 -23.07
N ASN A 688 -2.72 -10.54 -23.93
CA ASN A 688 -2.97 -9.16 -23.55
C ASN A 688 -4.38 -9.10 -22.94
N THR A 689 -4.50 -9.32 -21.63
CA THR A 689 -5.70 -8.98 -20.87
C THR A 689 -5.76 -7.46 -20.80
N LYS A 690 -6.38 -6.88 -21.84
CA LYS A 690 -7.22 -5.71 -21.67
C LYS A 690 -8.18 -6.03 -20.53
N THR A 691 -8.13 -5.23 -19.47
CA THR A 691 -9.20 -5.18 -18.47
C THR A 691 -10.40 -4.54 -19.15
N GLU A 692 -11.28 -5.34 -19.75
CA GLU A 692 -12.58 -4.88 -20.22
C GLU A 692 -13.58 -4.92 -19.07
N ALA A 693 -14.21 -3.77 -18.85
CA ALA A 693 -15.44 -3.63 -18.09
C ALA A 693 -16.57 -4.40 -18.80
N ALA A 694 -17.20 -5.34 -18.09
CA ALA A 694 -18.51 -5.85 -18.46
C ALA A 694 -19.58 -4.97 -17.75
N GLY A 695 -20.64 -4.49 -18.40
CA GLY A 695 -21.04 -4.68 -19.78
C GLY A 695 -22.12 -3.70 -20.21
N ALA A 696 -22.22 -3.54 -21.52
CA ALA A 696 -23.42 -3.06 -22.20
C ALA A 696 -23.76 -4.10 -23.27
N GLN A 697 -25.02 -4.51 -23.30
CA GLN A 697 -25.58 -5.56 -24.14
C GLN A 697 -25.32 -5.34 -25.63
N GLN A 698 -25.08 -6.45 -26.33
CA GLN A 698 -25.04 -6.58 -27.78
C GLN A 698 -26.30 -5.99 -28.43
N ILE A 699 -26.10 -5.05 -29.35
CA ILE A 699 -26.97 -4.88 -30.52
C ILE A 699 -26.11 -5.22 -31.73
N SER A 700 -26.44 -6.34 -32.37
CA SER A 700 -25.85 -6.83 -33.61
C SER A 700 -26.19 -5.92 -34.77
N ILE A 701 -25.20 -5.41 -35.50
CA ILE A 701 -25.37 -4.97 -36.89
C ILE A 701 -24.26 -5.58 -37.74
N SER A 702 -24.70 -6.29 -38.76
CA SER A 702 -23.95 -7.07 -39.75
C SER A 702 -22.84 -6.29 -40.46
N ALA A 703 -21.73 -6.99 -40.72
CA ALA A 703 -20.64 -6.53 -41.58
C ALA A 703 -21.14 -6.16 -42.99
N SER A 704 -21.05 -4.88 -43.33
CA SER A 704 -21.11 -4.39 -44.70
C SER A 704 -19.82 -3.63 -45.03
N LYS A 705 -19.00 -4.27 -45.88
CA LYS A 705 -17.98 -3.71 -46.78
C LYS A 705 -17.54 -2.26 -46.48
N VAL A 706 -16.40 -2.09 -45.80
CA VAL A 706 -15.67 -0.81 -45.85
C VAL A 706 -15.00 -0.72 -47.21
N SER A 707 -15.53 0.17 -48.06
CA SER A 707 -14.88 0.59 -49.29
C SER A 707 -13.63 1.41 -48.97
N LYS A 708 -12.59 1.21 -49.77
CA LYS A 708 -11.53 2.21 -49.94
C LYS A 708 -12.15 3.49 -50.50
N ASN A 709 -12.19 4.57 -49.72
CA ASN A 709 -12.26 5.96 -50.18
C ASN A 709 -11.24 6.73 -49.33
N GLN A 710 -10.06 7.08 -49.89
CA GLN A 710 -9.76 8.42 -50.42
C GLN A 710 -10.02 9.56 -49.41
N SER A 711 -8.92 10.04 -48.81
CA SER A 711 -8.53 11.46 -48.61
C SER A 711 -9.65 12.51 -48.54
N THR A 712 -9.75 13.19 -47.39
CA THR A 712 -9.48 14.64 -47.28
C THR A 712 -9.18 15.05 -45.84
N SER A 713 -8.00 15.62 -45.64
CA SER A 713 -7.62 16.52 -44.55
C SER A 713 -8.38 17.85 -44.64
N ALA A 714 -9.71 17.80 -44.71
CA ALA A 714 -10.52 19.01 -44.79
C ALA A 714 -10.48 19.74 -43.44
N LEU A 715 -10.21 21.04 -43.46
CA LEU A 715 -10.31 21.87 -42.27
C LEU A 715 -11.76 21.87 -41.77
N PRO A 716 -12.00 21.70 -40.46
CA PRO A 716 -13.35 21.79 -39.90
C PRO A 716 -13.94 23.17 -40.14
N ASP A 717 -15.21 23.20 -40.58
CA ASP A 717 -15.99 24.44 -40.63
C ASP A 717 -16.67 24.66 -39.27
N MET A 718 -16.27 25.72 -38.58
CA MET A 718 -16.62 26.00 -37.18
C MET A 718 -17.00 27.48 -37.05
N LYS A 719 -17.95 27.80 -36.18
CA LYS A 719 -18.54 29.13 -36.06
C LYS A 719 -17.73 30.08 -35.17
N THR A 720 -17.07 29.52 -34.16
CA THR A 720 -16.49 30.27 -33.04
C THR A 720 -15.04 29.90 -32.77
N VAL A 721 -14.53 28.84 -33.38
CA VAL A 721 -13.11 28.50 -33.48
C VAL A 721 -12.74 28.44 -34.96
N SER A 722 -11.53 28.87 -35.34
CA SER A 722 -11.02 28.67 -36.69
C SER A 722 -9.71 27.89 -36.65
N ILE A 723 -9.47 27.07 -37.68
CA ILE A 723 -8.27 26.24 -37.80
C ILE A 723 -7.61 26.51 -39.13
N THR A 724 -6.29 26.68 -39.12
CA THR A 724 -5.45 26.64 -40.33
C THR A 724 -4.34 25.64 -40.14
N LEU A 725 -3.87 25.02 -41.22
CA LEU A 725 -2.74 24.11 -41.21
C LEU A 725 -1.73 24.55 -42.27
N GLN A 726 -0.55 24.95 -41.83
CA GLN A 726 0.54 25.37 -42.71
C GLN A 726 1.86 24.88 -42.13
N ASP A 727 2.75 24.34 -42.97
CA ASP A 727 4.08 23.87 -42.55
C ASP A 727 4.03 22.89 -41.37
N HIS A 728 3.03 22.00 -41.35
CA HIS A 728 2.72 21.06 -40.26
C HIS A 728 2.28 21.69 -38.92
N ILE A 729 2.03 23.00 -38.88
CA ILE A 729 1.57 23.73 -37.70
C ILE A 729 0.07 24.00 -37.83
N ALA A 730 -0.72 23.42 -36.92
CA ALA A 730 -2.14 23.69 -36.81
C ALA A 730 -2.37 24.93 -35.93
N THR A 731 -2.83 26.04 -36.49
CA THR A 731 -3.19 27.22 -35.70
C THR A 731 -4.67 27.20 -35.40
N VAL A 732 -5.03 27.08 -34.12
CA VAL A 732 -6.39 27.07 -33.59
C VAL A 732 -6.66 28.45 -32.96
N SER A 733 -7.53 29.24 -33.59
CA SER A 733 -7.89 30.59 -33.14
C SER A 733 -9.27 30.58 -32.48
N LEU A 734 -9.37 31.11 -31.25
CA LEU A 734 -10.66 31.50 -30.67
C LEU A 734 -11.20 32.70 -31.45
N ASN A 735 -12.35 32.54 -32.10
CA ASN A 735 -12.85 33.45 -33.13
C ASN A 735 -14.24 34.02 -32.79
N ARG A 736 -14.32 34.76 -31.68
CA ARG A 736 -15.46 35.64 -31.34
C ARG A 736 -14.93 37.02 -30.92
N PRO A 737 -14.17 37.73 -31.77
CA PRO A 737 -13.47 38.95 -31.40
C PRO A 737 -14.41 40.06 -30.90
N ASP A 738 -15.61 40.18 -31.48
CA ASP A 738 -16.63 41.17 -31.09
C ASP A 738 -17.25 40.90 -29.71
N LYS A 739 -17.01 39.70 -29.14
CA LYS A 739 -17.42 39.28 -27.80
C LYS A 739 -16.23 38.98 -26.91
N ALA A 740 -15.05 39.53 -27.24
CA ALA A 740 -13.80 39.32 -26.51
C ALA A 740 -13.46 37.84 -26.27
N ASN A 741 -13.82 36.99 -27.24
CA ASN A 741 -13.68 35.53 -27.17
C ASN A 741 -14.27 34.89 -25.91
N ALA A 742 -15.35 35.45 -25.35
CA ALA A 742 -16.11 34.75 -24.32
C ALA A 742 -16.57 33.38 -24.85
N MET A 743 -16.43 32.33 -24.06
CA MET A 743 -16.69 30.95 -24.47
C MET A 743 -18.16 30.59 -24.26
N ASN A 744 -18.94 30.62 -25.34
CA ASN A 744 -20.29 30.06 -25.38
C ASN A 744 -20.24 28.55 -25.63
N LEU A 745 -21.39 27.87 -25.51
CA LEU A 745 -21.45 26.41 -25.61
C LEU A 745 -20.88 25.87 -26.93
N ASP A 746 -21.13 26.56 -28.05
CA ASP A 746 -20.55 26.21 -29.36
C ASP A 746 -19.01 26.24 -29.30
N MET A 747 -18.40 27.29 -28.74
CA MET A 747 -16.94 27.40 -28.62
C MET A 747 -16.36 26.29 -27.74
N TRP A 748 -17.02 25.92 -26.65
CA TRP A 748 -16.60 24.76 -25.86
C TRP A 748 -16.56 23.51 -26.75
N GLN A 749 -17.66 23.14 -27.40
CA GLN A 749 -17.68 21.92 -28.23
C GLN A 749 -16.71 21.99 -29.43
N GLU A 750 -16.57 23.16 -30.05
CA GLU A 750 -15.65 23.38 -31.16
C GLU A 750 -14.18 23.31 -30.73
N ILE A 751 -13.82 23.72 -29.51
CA ILE A 751 -12.48 23.49 -28.95
C ILE A 751 -12.19 21.98 -28.89
N ARG A 752 -13.12 21.16 -28.37
CA ARG A 752 -12.94 19.70 -28.33
C ARG A 752 -12.73 19.14 -29.73
N GLN A 753 -13.63 19.47 -30.66
CA GLN A 753 -13.56 19.02 -32.05
C GLN A 753 -12.26 19.46 -32.73
N ALA A 754 -11.77 20.67 -32.43
CA ALA A 754 -10.55 21.20 -33.01
C ALA A 754 -9.33 20.37 -32.57
N PHE A 755 -9.23 20.04 -31.29
CA PHE A 755 -8.10 19.26 -30.78
C PHE A 755 -8.20 17.76 -31.11
N GLU A 756 -9.41 17.22 -31.30
CA GLU A 756 -9.62 15.88 -31.88
C GLU A 756 -9.20 15.83 -33.36
N TRP A 757 -9.53 16.87 -34.13
CA TRP A 757 -9.06 17.01 -35.51
C TRP A 757 -7.54 17.15 -35.55
N VAL A 758 -6.95 17.99 -34.69
CA VAL A 758 -5.49 18.14 -34.58
C VAL A 758 -4.87 16.80 -34.24
N ASP A 759 -5.36 16.05 -33.24
CA ASP A 759 -4.79 14.76 -32.87
C ASP A 759 -4.81 13.74 -34.02
N SER A 760 -5.94 13.68 -34.74
CA SER A 760 -6.19 12.69 -35.78
C SER A 760 -5.57 13.01 -37.16
N THR A 761 -5.28 14.27 -37.46
CA THR A 761 -4.77 14.72 -38.78
C THR A 761 -3.26 14.51 -38.92
N PRO A 762 -2.76 13.51 -39.68
CA PRO A 762 -1.33 13.14 -39.68
C PRO A 762 -0.38 14.31 -39.95
N GLU A 763 -0.75 15.19 -40.89
CA GLU A 763 0.07 16.32 -41.34
C GLU A 763 0.27 17.38 -40.25
N ALA A 764 -0.62 17.47 -39.25
CA ALA A 764 -0.42 18.34 -38.10
C ALA A 764 0.60 17.70 -37.14
N ARG A 765 1.67 18.41 -36.80
CA ARG A 765 2.72 17.93 -35.87
C ARG A 765 2.74 18.68 -34.55
N VAL A 766 2.23 19.90 -34.53
CA VAL A 766 2.16 20.80 -33.37
C VAL A 766 0.96 21.73 -33.54
N ALA A 767 0.32 22.13 -32.44
CA ALA A 767 -0.77 23.09 -32.45
C ALA A 767 -0.38 24.39 -31.74
N VAL A 768 -0.83 25.51 -32.29
CA VAL A 768 -0.74 26.84 -31.66
C VAL A 768 -2.16 27.32 -31.37
N LEU A 769 -2.47 27.52 -30.09
CA LEU A 769 -3.72 28.11 -29.64
C LEU A 769 -3.56 29.62 -29.47
N GLN A 770 -4.41 30.41 -30.11
CA GLN A 770 -4.40 31.87 -30.04
C GLN A 770 -5.83 32.43 -30.03
N GLY A 771 -5.99 33.75 -29.87
CA GLY A 771 -7.29 34.42 -29.91
C GLY A 771 -7.36 35.52 -30.97
N GLU A 772 -8.55 35.73 -31.55
CA GLU A 772 -8.81 36.85 -32.45
C GLU A 772 -9.29 38.09 -31.68
N GLY A 773 -8.96 39.28 -32.16
CA GLY A 773 -9.40 40.53 -31.55
C GLY A 773 -8.57 40.97 -30.33
N LYS A 774 -9.21 41.67 -29.39
CA LYS A 774 -8.52 42.41 -28.31
C LYS A 774 -7.96 41.51 -27.21
N TYR A 775 -8.68 40.44 -26.84
CA TYR A 775 -8.31 39.55 -25.75
C TYR A 775 -8.09 38.14 -26.28
N PHE A 776 -7.22 37.39 -25.60
CA PHE A 776 -7.14 35.95 -25.77
C PHE A 776 -8.51 35.32 -25.46
N THR A 777 -9.04 35.50 -24.24
CA THR A 777 -10.44 35.23 -23.90
C THR A 777 -10.89 35.91 -22.60
N ALA A 778 -12.14 36.37 -22.59
CA ALA A 778 -12.82 36.87 -21.40
C ALA A 778 -13.36 35.76 -20.47
N GLY A 779 -13.14 34.48 -20.79
CA GLY A 779 -13.63 33.35 -20.01
C GLY A 779 -15.04 32.91 -20.42
N ILE A 780 -15.81 32.38 -19.48
CA ILE A 780 -17.16 31.86 -19.76
C ILE A 780 -18.13 32.97 -20.22
N ASP A 781 -18.95 32.67 -21.23
CA ASP A 781 -19.99 33.60 -21.68
C ASP A 781 -21.12 33.70 -20.63
N LEU A 782 -21.36 34.90 -20.08
CA LEU A 782 -22.39 35.09 -19.05
C LEU A 782 -23.81 34.77 -19.55
N GLN A 783 -24.09 34.91 -20.85
CA GLN A 783 -25.38 34.50 -21.41
C GLN A 783 -25.52 32.98 -21.42
N MET A 784 -24.43 32.25 -21.67
CA MET A 784 -24.41 30.80 -21.52
C MET A 784 -24.70 30.41 -20.07
N MET A 785 -24.08 31.08 -19.09
CA MET A 785 -24.31 30.82 -17.66
C MET A 785 -25.78 31.03 -17.26
N LEU A 786 -26.40 32.14 -17.69
CA LEU A 786 -27.82 32.41 -17.44
C LEU A 786 -28.74 31.39 -18.12
N GLY A 787 -28.32 30.82 -19.25
CA GLY A 787 -29.04 29.77 -19.97
C GLY A 787 -28.87 28.36 -19.40
N LEU A 788 -27.98 28.13 -18.42
CA LEU A 788 -27.73 26.77 -17.89
C LEU A 788 -28.97 26.13 -17.29
N GLN A 789 -29.81 26.91 -16.61
CA GLN A 789 -30.97 26.40 -15.88
C GLN A 789 -31.95 25.66 -16.80
N SER A 790 -32.14 26.13 -18.05
CA SER A 790 -33.00 25.46 -19.01
C SER A 790 -32.41 24.16 -19.54
N HIS A 791 -31.09 24.05 -19.61
CA HIS A 791 -30.39 22.85 -20.10
C HIS A 791 -30.40 21.71 -19.06
N ILE A 792 -30.45 22.05 -17.78
CA ILE A 792 -30.45 21.06 -16.68
C ILE A 792 -31.84 20.80 -16.11
N ALA A 793 -32.88 21.51 -16.60
CA ALA A 793 -34.23 21.46 -16.05
C ALA A 793 -34.76 20.03 -15.93
N ASP A 794 -35.32 19.74 -14.76
CA ASP A 794 -35.97 18.49 -14.41
C ASP A 794 -36.93 18.72 -13.25
N ASP A 795 -38.06 18.01 -13.24
CA ASP A 795 -39.04 18.10 -12.15
C ASP A 795 -38.49 17.54 -10.83
N CYS A 796 -37.43 16.71 -10.89
CA CYS A 796 -36.74 16.18 -9.73
C CYS A 796 -35.41 16.91 -9.49
N GLU A 797 -35.27 17.56 -8.33
CA GLU A 797 -34.03 18.26 -7.95
C GLU A 797 -32.78 17.38 -8.00
N GLY A 798 -32.90 16.10 -7.61
CA GLY A 798 -31.80 15.15 -7.67
C GLY A 798 -31.33 14.87 -9.11
N ARG A 799 -32.28 14.76 -10.05
CA ARG A 799 -31.98 14.56 -11.48
C ARG A 799 -31.44 15.83 -12.12
N MET A 800 -31.94 17.00 -11.73
CA MET A 800 -31.39 18.29 -12.15
C MET A 800 -29.92 18.43 -11.72
N ARG A 801 -29.59 18.10 -10.47
CA ARG A 801 -28.20 18.12 -9.97
C ARG A 801 -27.29 17.12 -10.68
N GLU A 802 -27.80 15.93 -11.02
CA GLU A 802 -27.07 14.95 -11.83
C GLU A 802 -26.85 15.44 -13.28
N LYS A 803 -27.85 16.07 -13.92
CA LYS A 803 -27.70 16.71 -15.24
C LYS A 803 -26.65 17.81 -15.22
N LEU A 804 -26.67 18.67 -14.19
CA LEU A 804 -25.66 19.71 -14.00
C LEU A 804 -24.26 19.11 -13.83
N ARG A 805 -24.12 18.06 -13.01
CA ARG A 805 -22.85 17.36 -12.83
C ARG A 805 -22.32 16.81 -14.15
N ARG A 806 -23.18 16.20 -14.99
CA ARG A 806 -22.78 15.70 -16.32
C ARG A 806 -22.33 16.81 -17.24
N LEU A 807 -23.02 17.95 -17.24
CA LEU A 807 -22.64 19.11 -18.02
C LEU A 807 -21.27 19.66 -17.58
N ILE A 808 -21.02 19.77 -16.28
CA ILE A 808 -19.71 20.19 -15.75
C ILE A 808 -18.60 19.20 -16.21
N LEU A 809 -18.85 17.90 -16.11
CA LEU A 809 -17.88 16.88 -16.58
C LEU A 809 -17.65 16.96 -18.10
N ASP A 810 -18.67 17.28 -18.89
CA ASP A 810 -18.52 17.50 -20.33
C ASP A 810 -17.66 18.75 -20.61
N LEU A 811 -17.90 19.86 -19.92
CA LEU A 811 -17.07 21.07 -20.05
C LEU A 811 -15.61 20.80 -19.61
N GLN A 812 -15.39 20.01 -18.57
CA GLN A 812 -14.06 19.56 -18.16
C GLN A 812 -13.37 18.73 -19.25
N ASP A 813 -14.06 17.75 -19.84
CA ASP A 813 -13.49 16.91 -20.90
C ASP A 813 -13.16 17.74 -22.16
N THR A 814 -13.97 18.75 -22.44
CA THR A 814 -13.74 19.70 -23.53
C THR A 814 -12.37 20.37 -23.43
N LEU A 815 -12.00 20.97 -22.30
CA LEU A 815 -10.66 21.57 -22.20
C LEU A 815 -9.56 20.52 -22.06
N THR A 816 -9.89 19.39 -21.43
CA THR A 816 -8.95 18.26 -21.31
C THR A 816 -8.58 17.66 -22.67
N SER A 817 -9.37 17.89 -23.73
CA SER A 817 -9.03 17.50 -25.10
C SER A 817 -7.68 18.08 -25.59
N LEU A 818 -7.27 19.26 -25.10
CA LEU A 818 -5.95 19.86 -25.39
C LEU A 818 -4.81 19.03 -24.82
N GLU A 819 -4.95 18.61 -23.57
CA GLU A 819 -3.97 17.80 -22.86
C GLU A 819 -3.92 16.38 -23.44
N ARG A 820 -5.08 15.83 -23.83
CA ARG A 820 -5.26 14.51 -24.46
C ARG A 820 -4.71 14.44 -25.89
N CYS A 821 -4.69 15.56 -26.61
CA CYS A 821 -4.08 15.62 -27.94
C CYS A 821 -2.62 15.18 -27.87
N ARG A 822 -2.23 14.16 -28.64
CA ARG A 822 -0.87 13.58 -28.60
C ARG A 822 0.19 14.53 -29.16
N LYS A 823 -0.22 15.61 -29.82
CA LYS A 823 0.66 16.63 -30.39
C LYS A 823 0.86 17.77 -29.39
N PRO A 824 2.04 18.41 -29.35
CA PRO A 824 2.27 19.55 -28.46
C PRO A 824 1.33 20.71 -28.78
N VAL A 825 0.85 21.38 -27.74
CA VAL A 825 -0.04 22.54 -27.79
C VAL A 825 0.63 23.73 -27.13
N LEU A 826 0.87 24.78 -27.94
CA LEU A 826 1.49 26.03 -27.50
C LEU A 826 0.41 27.11 -27.42
N ALA A 827 0.25 27.77 -26.28
CA ALA A 827 -0.67 28.89 -26.13
C ALA A 827 0.06 30.23 -26.35
N ALA A 828 -0.45 31.04 -27.28
CA ALA A 828 -0.01 32.41 -27.54
C ALA A 828 -1.05 33.41 -27.01
N ILE A 829 -0.76 34.03 -25.87
CA ILE A 829 -1.74 34.76 -25.05
C ILE A 829 -1.47 36.27 -25.11
N HIS A 830 -2.42 37.06 -25.62
CA HIS A 830 -2.40 38.52 -25.59
C HIS A 830 -3.64 39.09 -24.87
N GLY A 831 -3.53 40.32 -24.38
CA GLY A 831 -4.65 40.96 -23.67
C GLY A 831 -5.18 40.15 -22.47
N GLY A 832 -6.50 40.09 -22.29
CA GLY A 832 -7.10 39.38 -21.16
C GLY A 832 -7.15 37.85 -21.34
N CYS A 833 -6.73 37.12 -20.30
CA CYS A 833 -6.95 35.69 -20.12
C CYS A 833 -7.65 35.48 -18.76
N ILE A 834 -8.97 35.38 -18.79
CA ILE A 834 -9.82 35.57 -17.60
C ILE A 834 -10.62 34.29 -17.30
N GLY A 835 -10.68 33.88 -16.03
CA GLY A 835 -11.50 32.76 -15.57
C GLY A 835 -11.24 31.48 -16.37
N GLY A 836 -12.26 30.98 -17.07
CA GLY A 836 -12.16 29.87 -18.03
C GLY A 836 -10.97 29.93 -19.02
N GLY A 837 -10.43 31.13 -19.30
CA GLY A 837 -9.18 31.27 -20.04
C GLY A 837 -7.98 30.66 -19.33
N ILE A 838 -7.89 30.77 -18.01
CA ILE A 838 -6.87 30.14 -17.16
C ILE A 838 -7.02 28.61 -17.22
N ASP A 839 -8.24 28.09 -17.14
CA ASP A 839 -8.50 26.65 -17.27
C ASP A 839 -8.01 26.10 -18.62
N LEU A 840 -8.27 26.85 -19.69
CA LEU A 840 -7.86 26.50 -21.04
C LEU A 840 -6.33 26.48 -21.18
N ILE A 841 -5.62 27.53 -20.76
CA ILE A 841 -4.15 27.59 -20.91
C ILE A 841 -3.42 26.66 -19.94
N ALA A 842 -4.04 26.27 -18.83
CA ALA A 842 -3.49 25.28 -17.91
C ALA A 842 -3.41 23.88 -18.54
N CYS A 843 -4.18 23.63 -19.62
CA CYS A 843 -4.13 22.40 -20.41
C CYS A 843 -3.06 22.42 -21.51
N ALA A 844 -2.49 23.60 -21.84
CA ALA A 844 -1.44 23.71 -22.85
C ALA A 844 -0.09 23.16 -22.34
N ASP A 845 0.75 22.67 -23.24
CA ASP A 845 2.09 22.16 -22.89
C ASP A 845 3.05 23.33 -22.60
N MET A 846 2.93 24.42 -23.38
CA MET A 846 3.77 25.61 -23.27
C MET A 846 2.91 26.88 -23.41
N ARG A 847 3.26 27.93 -22.67
CA ARG A 847 2.50 29.20 -22.64
C ARG A 847 3.44 30.37 -22.90
N TYR A 848 3.04 31.25 -23.80
CA TYR A 848 3.76 32.45 -24.18
C TYR A 848 2.81 33.64 -24.13
N ALA A 849 3.31 34.81 -23.75
CA ALA A 849 2.47 35.98 -23.59
C ALA A 849 3.06 37.24 -24.23
N SER A 850 2.21 38.16 -24.66
CA SER A 850 2.62 39.53 -24.98
C SER A 850 2.66 40.39 -23.71
N SER A 851 3.42 41.48 -23.73
CA SER A 851 3.65 42.32 -22.55
C SER A 851 2.37 42.95 -21.98
N ASP A 852 1.34 43.14 -22.81
CA ASP A 852 0.02 43.63 -22.45
C ASP A 852 -0.93 42.55 -21.89
N ALA A 853 -0.49 41.29 -21.82
CA ALA A 853 -1.31 40.22 -21.31
C ALA A 853 -1.51 40.29 -19.78
N HIS A 854 -2.72 39.94 -19.33
CA HIS A 854 -3.06 39.83 -17.92
C HIS A 854 -3.99 38.63 -17.63
N PHE A 855 -3.89 38.14 -16.41
CA PHE A 855 -4.44 36.85 -15.98
C PHE A 855 -5.23 37.02 -14.67
N THR A 856 -6.29 36.24 -14.50
CA THR A 856 -7.06 36.19 -13.24
C THR A 856 -7.91 34.92 -13.15
N ILE A 857 -7.91 34.28 -11.98
CA ILE A 857 -8.87 33.22 -11.61
C ILE A 857 -10.13 33.93 -11.11
N LYS A 858 -11.09 34.15 -12.01
CA LYS A 858 -12.19 35.10 -11.77
C LYS A 858 -13.40 34.49 -11.07
N GLU A 859 -13.47 33.16 -11.01
CA GLU A 859 -14.62 32.39 -10.51
C GLU A 859 -14.98 32.76 -9.07
N ILE A 860 -13.98 33.04 -8.22
CA ILE A 860 -14.20 33.37 -6.82
C ILE A 860 -15.01 34.67 -6.64
N ASP A 861 -14.81 35.66 -7.51
CA ASP A 861 -15.51 36.95 -7.46
C ASP A 861 -16.98 36.84 -7.88
N ILE A 862 -17.35 35.75 -8.56
CA ILE A 862 -18.73 35.47 -8.98
C ILE A 862 -19.39 34.38 -8.11
N GLY A 863 -18.76 34.03 -6.97
CA GLY A 863 -19.29 33.05 -6.03
C GLY A 863 -19.19 31.60 -6.52
N MET A 864 -18.24 31.32 -7.43
CA MET A 864 -18.04 30.01 -8.02
C MET A 864 -16.64 29.47 -7.69
N VAL A 865 -16.54 28.16 -7.48
CA VAL A 865 -15.24 27.49 -7.40
C VAL A 865 -14.78 27.19 -8.82
N ALA A 866 -13.55 27.52 -9.17
CA ALA A 866 -12.98 27.13 -10.46
C ALA A 866 -12.97 25.59 -10.61
N ASP A 867 -13.85 25.07 -11.46
CA ASP A 867 -14.22 23.65 -11.51
C ASP A 867 -13.86 22.98 -12.84
N VAL A 868 -13.32 23.71 -13.83
CA VAL A 868 -12.96 23.16 -15.15
C VAL A 868 -11.46 22.87 -15.32
N GLY A 869 -10.70 22.89 -14.22
CA GLY A 869 -9.39 22.23 -14.11
C GLY A 869 -8.24 23.08 -13.57
N THR A 870 -8.42 24.39 -13.40
CA THR A 870 -7.39 25.31 -12.87
C THR A 870 -6.83 24.81 -11.53
N LEU A 871 -7.70 24.43 -10.59
CA LEU A 871 -7.26 24.03 -9.24
C LEU A 871 -6.51 22.68 -9.22
N GLN A 872 -6.69 21.86 -10.24
CA GLN A 872 -6.04 20.55 -10.37
C GLN A 872 -4.70 20.68 -11.11
N ARG A 873 -4.62 21.53 -12.14
CA ARG A 873 -3.44 21.66 -13.00
C ARG A 873 -2.45 22.74 -12.54
N LEU A 874 -2.94 23.90 -12.14
CA LEU A 874 -2.11 25.06 -11.83
C LEU A 874 -1.09 24.82 -10.69
N PRO A 875 -1.38 24.07 -9.60
CA PRO A 875 -0.39 23.77 -8.57
C PRO A 875 0.82 22.98 -9.07
N LYS A 876 0.67 22.24 -10.16
CA LYS A 876 1.75 21.49 -10.81
C LYS A 876 2.63 22.38 -11.69
N LEU A 877 2.13 23.55 -12.09
CA LEU A 877 2.82 24.52 -12.94
C LEU A 877 3.58 25.57 -12.12
N ILE A 878 2.91 26.19 -11.14
CA ILE A 878 3.43 27.35 -10.40
C ILE A 878 3.59 27.11 -8.89
N GLY A 879 3.31 25.90 -8.42
CA GLY A 879 3.38 25.52 -7.01
C GLY A 879 2.15 25.92 -6.17
N GLN A 880 1.93 25.16 -5.10
CA GLN A 880 0.73 25.26 -4.24
C GLN A 880 0.53 26.63 -3.58
N GLY A 881 1.62 27.31 -3.18
CA GLY A 881 1.54 28.59 -2.47
C GLY A 881 0.91 29.68 -3.34
N ILE A 882 1.49 29.91 -4.53
CA ILE A 882 1.02 30.92 -5.47
C ILE A 882 -0.37 30.57 -6.00
N THR A 883 -0.65 29.29 -6.31
CA THR A 883 -1.99 28.90 -6.77
C THR A 883 -3.08 29.26 -5.75
N ARG A 884 -2.85 29.03 -4.46
CA ARG A 884 -3.81 29.40 -3.40
C ARG A 884 -4.01 30.91 -3.32
N GLU A 885 -2.94 31.68 -3.40
CA GLU A 885 -3.05 33.15 -3.39
C GLU A 885 -3.91 33.65 -4.55
N LEU A 886 -3.61 33.21 -5.78
CA LEU A 886 -4.36 33.63 -6.97
C LEU A 886 -5.83 33.16 -6.92
N ALA A 887 -6.08 31.92 -6.48
CA ALA A 887 -7.42 31.36 -6.41
C ALA A 887 -8.29 32.00 -5.31
N TYR A 888 -7.70 32.41 -4.18
CA TYR A 888 -8.45 32.99 -3.07
C TYR A 888 -8.69 34.48 -3.23
N THR A 889 -7.77 35.19 -3.90
CA THR A 889 -7.86 36.64 -4.05
C THR A 889 -8.55 37.08 -5.33
N GLY A 890 -8.60 36.21 -6.35
CA GLY A 890 -9.09 36.57 -7.68
C GLY A 890 -8.27 37.68 -8.36
N ARG A 891 -7.12 38.06 -7.80
CA ARG A 891 -6.38 39.25 -8.23
C ARG A 891 -5.91 39.14 -9.68
N VAL A 892 -5.84 40.28 -10.34
CA VAL A 892 -5.24 40.39 -11.68
C VAL A 892 -3.73 40.44 -11.55
N PHE A 893 -3.03 39.70 -12.41
CA PHE A 893 -1.57 39.74 -12.52
C PHE A 893 -1.12 39.83 -13.98
N GLY A 894 0.01 40.49 -14.21
CA GLY A 894 0.53 40.78 -15.56
C GLY A 894 1.47 39.70 -16.11
N ALA A 895 1.79 39.81 -17.41
CA ALA A 895 2.68 38.89 -18.12
C ALA A 895 4.05 38.68 -17.46
N GLN A 896 4.66 39.74 -16.92
CA GLN A 896 5.95 39.66 -16.25
C GLN A 896 5.90 38.81 -14.98
N GLU A 897 4.87 39.01 -14.16
CA GLU A 897 4.67 38.17 -12.97
C GLU A 897 4.37 36.72 -13.39
N ALA A 898 3.51 36.53 -14.40
CA ALA A 898 3.20 35.20 -14.93
C ALA A 898 4.46 34.43 -15.39
N GLN A 899 5.46 35.12 -15.95
CA GLN A 899 6.74 34.52 -16.27
C GLN A 899 7.56 34.18 -15.01
N GLN A 900 7.61 35.09 -14.03
CA GLN A 900 8.38 34.90 -12.79
C GLN A 900 7.87 33.71 -11.97
N ILE A 901 6.56 33.49 -11.93
CA ILE A 901 5.94 32.37 -11.18
C ILE A 901 5.91 31.05 -11.97
N GLY A 902 6.39 31.05 -13.23
CA GLY A 902 6.45 29.85 -14.07
C GLY A 902 5.16 29.50 -14.82
N LEU A 903 4.15 30.39 -14.84
CA LEU A 903 2.95 30.19 -15.66
C LEU A 903 3.28 30.34 -17.15
N VAL A 904 4.07 31.36 -17.51
CA VAL A 904 4.45 31.69 -18.89
C VAL A 904 5.94 31.41 -19.11
N ASN A 905 6.28 30.75 -20.21
CA ASN A 905 7.66 30.43 -20.60
C ASN A 905 8.46 31.67 -21.01
N ARG A 906 7.84 32.58 -21.79
CA ARG A 906 8.48 33.81 -22.28
C ARG A 906 7.44 34.90 -22.59
N VAL A 907 7.80 36.14 -22.29
CA VAL A 907 7.05 37.35 -22.65
C VAL A 907 7.68 38.03 -23.87
N PHE A 908 6.84 38.51 -24.79
CA PHE A 908 7.20 39.27 -25.98
C PHE A 908 6.65 40.70 -25.90
N ASP A 909 7.29 41.68 -26.54
CA ASP A 909 6.88 43.08 -26.37
C ASP A 909 5.52 43.35 -27.00
N THR A 910 5.26 42.78 -28.18
CA THR A 910 3.99 42.95 -28.90
C THR A 910 3.35 41.61 -29.27
N ARG A 911 2.06 41.63 -29.60
CA ARG A 911 1.32 40.46 -30.09
C ARG A 911 1.91 39.90 -31.38
N GLU A 912 2.35 40.77 -32.30
CA GLU A 912 2.93 40.36 -33.58
C GLU A 912 4.25 39.60 -33.34
N GLN A 913 5.07 40.08 -32.40
CA GLN A 913 6.29 39.39 -31.98
C GLN A 913 6.00 38.07 -31.25
N LEU A 914 4.96 38.04 -30.41
CA LEU A 914 4.48 36.81 -29.77
C LEU A 914 4.12 35.75 -30.81
N TYR A 915 3.28 36.09 -31.80
CA TYR A 915 2.85 35.14 -32.81
C TYR A 915 4.00 34.66 -33.68
N ALA A 916 4.90 35.55 -34.09
CA ALA A 916 6.10 35.18 -34.83
C ALA A 916 7.01 34.25 -34.02
N GLY A 917 7.26 34.57 -32.75
CA GLY A 917 8.13 33.79 -31.86
C GLY A 917 7.55 32.41 -31.52
N VAL A 918 6.24 32.31 -31.26
CA VAL A 918 5.57 31.03 -31.03
C VAL A 918 5.58 30.17 -32.29
N ARG A 919 5.38 30.77 -33.47
CA ARG A 919 5.47 30.06 -34.75
C ARG A 919 6.88 29.51 -35.01
N GLU A 920 7.94 30.25 -34.65
CA GLU A 920 9.31 29.77 -34.75
C GLU A 920 9.56 28.53 -33.86
N ILE A 921 9.07 28.56 -32.62
CA ILE A 921 9.16 27.41 -31.69
C ILE A 921 8.37 26.22 -32.24
N ALA A 922 7.15 26.45 -32.73
CA ALA A 922 6.33 25.42 -33.35
C ALA A 922 7.03 24.80 -34.58
N ALA A 923 7.64 25.60 -35.45
CA ALA A 923 8.39 25.11 -36.61
C ALA A 923 9.58 24.22 -36.18
N SER A 924 10.29 24.61 -35.11
CA SER A 924 11.37 23.80 -34.55
C SER A 924 10.89 22.45 -34.03
N ILE A 925 9.71 22.39 -33.40
CA ILE A 925 9.06 21.15 -32.95
C ILE A 925 8.61 20.31 -34.15
N ALA A 926 7.97 20.92 -35.15
CA ALA A 926 7.45 20.25 -36.34
C ALA A 926 8.55 19.60 -37.21
N ALA A 927 9.78 20.13 -37.13
CA ALA A 927 10.95 19.59 -37.79
C ALA A 927 11.58 18.36 -37.07
N LYS A 928 11.03 17.91 -35.94
CA LYS A 928 11.49 16.71 -35.21
C LYS A 928 10.63 15.49 -35.54
N SER A 929 11.12 14.31 -35.18
CA SER A 929 10.38 13.05 -35.30
C SER A 929 9.01 13.16 -34.59
N PRO A 930 7.88 13.00 -35.31
CA PRO A 930 6.56 13.03 -34.71
C PRO A 930 6.39 11.96 -33.64
N LEU A 931 6.96 10.77 -33.82
CA LEU A 931 6.91 9.68 -32.83
C LEU A 931 7.65 10.04 -31.54
N SER A 932 8.82 10.68 -31.67
CA SER A 932 9.62 11.09 -30.51
C SER A 932 8.96 12.21 -29.72
N ILE A 933 8.36 13.18 -30.41
CA ILE A 933 7.64 14.29 -29.79
C ILE A 933 6.38 13.80 -29.07
N ARG A 934 5.55 12.98 -29.74
CA ARG A 934 4.34 12.39 -29.14
C ARG A 934 4.68 11.55 -27.90
N GLY A 935 5.73 10.72 -28.00
CA GLY A 935 6.23 9.94 -26.87
C GLY A 935 6.72 10.81 -25.71
N SER A 936 7.44 11.89 -26.02
CA SER A 936 7.94 12.83 -24.98
C SER A 936 6.79 13.49 -24.22
N LYS A 937 5.76 13.96 -24.92
CA LYS A 937 4.55 14.54 -24.30
C LYS A 937 3.85 13.51 -23.41
N GLU A 938 3.60 12.31 -23.93
CA GLU A 938 2.94 11.22 -23.20
C GLU A 938 3.70 10.88 -21.89
N MET A 939 5.03 10.78 -21.95
CA MET A 939 5.85 10.49 -20.77
C MET A 939 5.84 11.63 -19.75
N LEU A 940 5.87 12.89 -20.19
CA LEU A 940 5.79 14.04 -19.29
C LEU A 940 4.43 14.12 -18.59
N ASN A 941 3.34 13.89 -19.33
CA ASN A 941 2.00 13.85 -18.77
C ASN A 941 1.84 12.69 -17.77
N TYR A 942 2.34 11.50 -18.10
CA TYR A 942 2.32 10.37 -17.18
C TYR A 942 3.14 10.64 -15.91
N ALA A 943 4.35 11.19 -16.05
CA ALA A 943 5.23 11.46 -14.91
C ALA A 943 4.68 12.51 -13.93
N ARG A 944 3.80 13.41 -14.36
CA ARG A 944 3.17 14.44 -13.51
C ARG A 944 2.39 13.85 -12.33
N ASP A 945 1.78 12.68 -12.54
CA ASP A 945 0.83 12.05 -11.63
C ASP A 945 1.27 10.65 -11.15
N HIS A 946 2.47 10.20 -11.55
CA HIS A 946 3.05 8.90 -11.18
C HIS A 946 4.43 9.03 -10.55
N SER A 947 4.92 7.94 -9.93
CA SER A 947 6.27 7.93 -9.37
C SER A 947 7.35 7.91 -10.47
N VAL A 948 8.57 8.35 -10.12
CA VAL A 948 9.72 8.27 -11.03
C VAL A 948 9.95 6.83 -11.53
N ALA A 949 9.72 5.82 -10.68
CA ALA A 949 9.88 4.43 -11.08
C ALA A 949 8.83 3.99 -12.11
N ASP A 950 7.57 4.39 -11.93
CA ASP A 950 6.49 4.09 -12.88
C ASP A 950 6.74 4.79 -14.22
N GLY A 951 7.15 6.07 -14.19
CA GLY A 951 7.50 6.83 -15.39
C GLY A 951 8.69 6.22 -16.16
N LEU A 952 9.74 5.79 -15.45
CA LEU A 952 10.90 5.12 -16.06
C LEU A 952 10.52 3.77 -16.69
N ASN A 953 9.62 3.01 -16.07
CA ASN A 953 9.14 1.76 -16.64
C ASN A 953 8.26 2.00 -17.88
N TYR A 954 7.41 3.04 -17.86
CA TYR A 954 6.55 3.36 -18.99
C TYR A 954 7.37 3.84 -20.20
N VAL A 955 8.36 4.71 -20.00
CA VAL A 955 9.24 5.15 -21.10
C VAL A 955 10.12 4.03 -21.64
N ALA A 956 10.56 3.09 -20.79
CA ALA A 956 11.26 1.91 -21.25
C ALA A 956 10.39 1.04 -22.17
N THR A 957 9.10 0.91 -21.84
CA THR A 957 8.13 0.19 -22.68
C THR A 957 7.89 0.91 -24.02
N TRP A 958 7.69 2.22 -23.99
CA TRP A 958 7.52 3.03 -25.21
C TRP A 958 8.74 2.92 -26.12
N ASN A 959 9.94 3.11 -25.57
CA ASN A 959 11.18 3.01 -26.34
C ASN A 959 11.42 1.58 -26.84
N ALA A 960 11.12 0.55 -26.07
CA ALA A 960 11.23 -0.84 -26.56
C ALA A 960 10.35 -1.07 -27.81
N ALA A 961 9.19 -0.41 -27.91
CA ALA A 961 8.32 -0.49 -29.08
C ALA A 961 8.75 0.44 -30.24
N MET A 962 9.26 1.64 -29.94
CA MET A 962 9.43 2.72 -30.92
C MET A 962 10.89 2.98 -31.34
N LEU A 963 11.88 2.42 -30.64
CA LEU A 963 13.30 2.66 -30.92
C LEU A 963 13.73 2.10 -32.29
N GLN A 964 13.09 1.03 -32.78
CA GLN A 964 13.34 0.48 -34.11
C GLN A 964 12.46 1.12 -35.21
N SER A 965 12.20 2.43 -35.12
CA SER A 965 11.38 3.15 -36.09
C SER A 965 12.21 3.68 -37.26
N ASP A 966 11.55 3.81 -38.43
CA ASP A 966 12.12 4.47 -39.62
C ASP A 966 12.55 5.91 -39.31
N ASP A 967 11.87 6.59 -38.38
CA ASP A 967 12.22 7.94 -37.90
C ASP A 967 13.63 7.98 -37.29
N LEU A 968 14.01 6.98 -36.48
CA LEU A 968 15.35 6.94 -35.89
C LEU A 968 16.41 6.80 -36.98
N MET A 969 16.17 5.92 -37.96
CA MET A 969 17.09 5.73 -39.10
C MET A 969 17.20 6.98 -39.97
N ALA A 970 16.07 7.64 -40.28
CA ALA A 970 16.04 8.89 -41.03
C ALA A 970 16.82 10.00 -40.31
N ALA A 971 16.63 10.15 -39.00
CA ALA A 971 17.36 11.10 -38.19
C ALA A 971 18.88 10.82 -38.17
N MET A 972 19.27 9.55 -37.99
CA MET A 972 20.69 9.14 -37.99
C MET A 972 21.35 9.39 -39.35
N MET A 973 20.71 8.99 -40.46
CA MET A 973 21.25 9.19 -41.81
C MET A 973 21.40 10.66 -42.15
N ALA A 974 20.37 11.48 -41.87
CA ALA A 974 20.43 12.92 -42.11
C ALA A 974 21.54 13.60 -41.28
N SER A 975 21.72 13.19 -40.02
CA SER A 975 22.80 13.68 -39.17
C SER A 975 24.19 13.34 -39.74
N MET A 976 24.39 12.10 -40.19
CA MET A 976 25.64 11.67 -40.85
C MET A 976 25.89 12.44 -42.15
N ALA A 977 24.84 12.73 -42.92
CA ALA A 977 24.91 13.47 -44.18
C ALA A 977 24.92 15.01 -44.01
N LYS A 978 24.80 15.53 -42.78
CA LYS A 978 24.60 16.96 -42.48
C LYS A 978 23.41 17.58 -43.23
N GLN A 979 22.33 16.82 -43.37
CA GLN A 979 21.07 17.24 -43.99
C GLN A 979 19.96 17.34 -42.94
N THR A 980 18.86 18.01 -43.28
CA THR A 980 17.66 18.04 -42.45
C THR A 980 16.89 16.73 -42.62
N PRO A 981 16.53 16.01 -41.54
CA PRO A 981 15.75 14.78 -41.66
C PRO A 981 14.33 15.06 -42.12
N GLU A 982 13.82 14.23 -43.04
CA GLU A 982 12.41 14.19 -43.41
C GLU A 982 11.75 12.99 -42.72
N PHE A 983 10.66 13.27 -41.98
CA PHE A 983 9.87 12.26 -41.27
C PHE A 983 8.54 12.06 -41.98
N LYS A 984 8.02 10.83 -41.98
CA LYS A 984 6.67 10.54 -42.47
C LYS A 984 5.63 10.99 -41.45
N ASP A 985 4.45 11.34 -41.94
CA ASP A 985 3.32 11.81 -41.12
C ASP A 985 2.55 10.67 -40.43
#